data_AF-A0A525J539-F1
#
_entry.id   AF-A0A525J539-F1
#
_cell.length_a   1.000
_cell.length_b   1.000
_cell.length_c   1.000
_cell.angle_alpha   90.00
_cell.angle_beta   90.00
_cell.angle_gamma   90.00
#
_symmetry.space_group_name_H-M   'P 1'
#
loop_
_entity.id
_entity.type
_entity.pdbx_description
1 polymer ?
#
loop_
_entity_poly.entity_id
_entity_poly.type
_entity_poly.pdbx_seq_one_letter_code
_entity_poly.pdbx_strand_id
1 'polypeptide(L)'
;MKSMRSMSALALGLALATCVMAEARAQAKPAPTSAEGAAQAEGGNGSMGQFTGAGGDPALGENLYKSKCASCHDTPSGRIPPKAAIAQNTPTFIVSALVEGVMRPMAFGMAPHDIASVAAYLSARKDGGLGAGVLEAPACTDKPGAFTLAGPAWNGWGNGETQGRFQPKPGLSAAEVPRLKLKWALAYAGTRNGQATVAGGRLFLASSSGAVYALNPQIGCAYWRFDVPGGSRSSVTVGKLANGRYAAFLTGWTERTAYALDAETGALIWKTRVDNQNEVQMTGSPVLHAGRLYIPVSSAEEAIAIDDKYECCKFRGAVVAVDAASGKVAWETFMGPEPKPFKKNPKGVQMYGPAGAAIWGSPTIDARRGLLYVTTGDSYTDLAMDKAEAVVALDLKSGAIRWANQLTKGDNYIIGCYGPTPRANCPSPSGPDYDFGVAPVLHTLQNGKQLILVGQKSSQVYALDPDAKGKVVWAHRLSVGGPLGGVEFGPAADRANYYVGISDIYVKDPKPGLYAFRIADGELLWSAPSPSVACAWKNPYCTGAISQAVTAMPGIVFAGAMNGHFRAYDSQTGRVVWDVDTAAPMSSVSGKETKGGVMDGAGATVAGGAVYVTSGYQGRSGASGMVLMAFSVDGR
;
A
#
# COMPACT_ATOMS: atom_id res chain seq x y z
N MET A 1 -27.21 -76.51 9.07
CA MET A 1 -25.88 -76.86 8.51
C MET A 1 -24.82 -76.06 9.26
N LYS A 2 -23.98 -76.78 10.03
CA LYS A 2 -22.70 -76.51 10.74
C LYS A 2 -22.21 -75.04 10.85
N SER A 3 -22.05 -74.41 12.05
CA SER A 3 -21.12 -74.64 13.20
C SER A 3 -19.87 -73.72 13.13
N MET A 4 -19.72 -72.65 13.94
CA MET A 4 -19.11 -72.55 15.30
C MET A 4 -17.55 -72.48 15.37
N ARG A 5 -17.04 -71.49 16.13
CA ARG A 5 -15.84 -71.47 17.04
C ARG A 5 -14.43 -71.54 16.39
N SER A 6 -13.30 -71.06 16.94
CA SER A 6 -12.84 -70.29 18.12
C SER A 6 -11.28 -70.26 18.11
N MET A 7 -10.65 -69.35 18.90
CA MET A 7 -9.29 -69.41 19.53
C MET A 7 -8.05 -69.17 18.65
N SER A 8 -6.89 -68.68 19.12
CA SER A 8 -6.36 -67.89 20.28
C SER A 8 -4.80 -67.91 20.19
N ALA A 9 -4.13 -66.96 20.86
CA ALA A 9 -2.71 -66.90 21.36
C ALA A 9 -1.96 -65.65 20.82
N LEU A 10 -1.47 -64.65 21.56
CA LEU A 10 -0.99 -64.43 22.95
C LEU A 10 0.40 -65.00 23.28
N ALA A 11 1.42 -64.13 23.32
CA ALA A 11 2.61 -64.08 24.20
C ALA A 11 3.45 -62.83 23.76
N LEU A 12 3.69 -61.74 24.50
CA LEU A 12 4.04 -61.41 25.90
C LEU A 12 5.56 -61.44 26.21
N GLY A 13 6.06 -60.28 26.68
CA GLY A 13 7.24 -60.13 27.55
C GLY A 13 8.52 -59.62 26.87
N LEU A 14 9.38 -58.80 27.49
CA LEU A 14 9.36 -58.05 28.74
C LEU A 14 10.60 -57.14 28.70
N ALA A 15 10.50 -55.94 29.30
CA ALA A 15 11.63 -55.03 29.51
C ALA A 15 12.63 -55.57 30.55
N LEU A 16 13.88 -55.07 30.53
CA LEU A 16 14.50 -54.45 31.71
C LEU A 16 15.83 -53.73 31.38
N ALA A 17 16.06 -52.64 32.10
CA ALA A 17 17.19 -51.72 32.03
C ALA A 17 18.39 -52.14 32.90
N THR A 18 19.58 -51.61 32.63
CA THR A 18 20.60 -51.23 33.64
C THR A 18 21.65 -50.28 33.04
N CYS A 19 21.93 -49.18 33.76
CA CYS A 19 23.06 -48.26 33.61
C CYS A 19 24.33 -48.82 34.26
N VAL A 20 25.53 -48.55 33.71
CA VAL A 20 26.79 -48.29 34.46
C VAL A 20 27.68 -47.32 33.66
N MET A 21 28.51 -46.59 34.42
CA MET A 21 29.23 -45.33 34.22
C MET A 21 30.46 -45.32 33.28
N ALA A 22 30.93 -44.08 33.07
CA ALA A 22 32.01 -43.57 32.24
C ALA A 22 33.45 -43.97 32.63
N GLU A 23 34.37 -43.91 31.65
CA GLU A 23 35.60 -43.11 31.72
C GLU A 23 36.30 -42.97 30.36
N ALA A 24 36.97 -41.83 30.17
CA ALA A 24 37.47 -41.31 28.91
C ALA A 24 38.88 -41.82 28.54
N ARG A 25 39.13 -41.98 27.23
CA ARG A 25 40.46 -41.80 26.64
C ARG A 25 40.33 -41.11 25.28
N ALA A 26 40.96 -39.95 25.19
CA ALA A 26 41.02 -39.12 24.00
C ALA A 26 41.88 -39.79 22.91
N GLN A 27 41.31 -39.92 21.71
CA GLN A 27 42.04 -40.00 20.46
C GLN A 27 41.48 -38.94 19.53
N ALA A 28 42.35 -38.03 19.09
CA ALA A 28 42.03 -36.97 18.14
C ALA A 28 41.48 -37.57 16.84
N LYS A 29 40.30 -37.10 16.41
CA LYS A 29 39.71 -37.40 15.10
C LYS A 29 39.69 -36.13 14.23
N PRO A 30 39.89 -36.28 12.91
CA PRO A 30 40.16 -35.18 12.00
C PRO A 30 38.91 -34.31 11.78
N ALA A 31 39.14 -33.05 11.44
CA ALA A 31 38.09 -32.08 11.15
C ALA A 31 37.08 -32.63 10.11
N PRO A 32 35.76 -32.53 10.36
CA PRO A 32 34.77 -32.96 9.41
C PRO A 32 34.72 -31.98 8.23
N THR A 33 34.77 -32.57 7.04
CA THR A 33 34.60 -31.91 5.76
C THR A 33 33.18 -31.34 5.63
N SER A 34 33.06 -30.28 4.84
CA SER A 34 31.93 -29.36 4.70
C SER A 34 30.64 -29.95 4.08
N ALA A 35 30.24 -31.17 4.43
CA ALA A 35 29.10 -31.85 3.83
C ALA A 35 27.97 -32.24 4.80
N GLU A 36 28.12 -32.04 6.12
CA GLU A 36 27.07 -32.41 7.11
C GLU A 36 26.27 -31.21 7.66
N GLY A 37 26.51 -29.99 7.16
CA GLY A 37 25.74 -28.79 7.53
C GLY A 37 24.48 -28.54 6.67
N ALA A 38 24.21 -29.36 5.66
CA ALA A 38 23.13 -29.10 4.68
C ALA A 38 21.80 -29.84 5.00
N ALA A 39 21.80 -30.80 5.92
CA ALA A 39 20.64 -31.67 6.14
C ALA A 39 19.62 -31.16 7.18
N GLN A 40 19.75 -29.92 7.68
CA GLN A 40 18.70 -29.24 8.46
C GLN A 40 17.99 -28.12 7.69
N ALA A 41 18.24 -27.98 6.38
CA ALA A 41 17.57 -27.00 5.51
C ALA A 41 16.45 -27.60 4.65
N GLU A 42 16.22 -28.92 4.68
CA GLU A 42 15.17 -29.56 3.87
C GLU A 42 13.97 -29.95 4.72
N GLY A 43 13.08 -28.96 4.87
CA GLY A 43 11.78 -29.10 5.51
C GLY A 43 10.84 -27.97 5.09
N GLY A 44 10.58 -27.84 3.79
CA GLY A 44 9.67 -26.82 3.26
C GLY A 44 9.25 -27.10 1.84
N ASN A 45 8.07 -27.72 1.66
CA ASN A 45 7.34 -27.69 0.40
C ASN A 45 7.15 -26.23 -0.05
N GLY A 46 7.85 -25.83 -1.12
CA GLY A 46 7.39 -24.90 -2.16
C GLY A 46 6.58 -23.65 -1.76
N SER A 47 6.86 -22.99 -0.64
CA SER A 47 6.22 -21.71 -0.30
C SER A 47 7.00 -20.56 -0.92
N MET A 48 6.35 -19.79 -1.80
CA MET A 48 6.86 -18.54 -2.38
C MET A 48 7.11 -17.49 -1.28
N GLY A 49 8.27 -17.59 -0.64
CA GLY A 49 8.72 -16.71 0.43
C GLY A 49 9.50 -15.52 -0.11
N GLN A 50 9.05 -14.32 0.28
CA GLN A 50 9.85 -13.10 0.43
C GLN A 50 10.43 -12.45 -0.86
N PHE A 51 9.66 -11.55 -1.47
CA PHE A 51 10.12 -10.57 -2.47
C PHE A 51 10.97 -9.43 -1.87
N THR A 52 11.75 -9.73 -0.83
CA THR A 52 12.54 -8.74 -0.10
C THR A 52 13.96 -8.64 -0.65
N GLY A 53 14.39 -9.61 -1.47
CA GLY A 53 15.77 -9.81 -1.90
C GLY A 53 16.71 -10.23 -0.76
N ALA A 54 16.23 -10.31 0.49
CA ALA A 54 17.01 -10.65 1.68
C ALA A 54 17.07 -12.16 1.98
N GLY A 55 16.68 -13.01 1.02
CA GLY A 55 16.68 -14.48 1.14
C GLY A 55 17.06 -15.21 -0.15
N GLY A 56 17.61 -14.50 -1.14
CA GLY A 56 18.10 -15.12 -2.38
C GLY A 56 19.55 -15.61 -2.24
N ASP A 57 19.92 -16.64 -3.01
CA ASP A 57 21.29 -17.16 -3.07
C ASP A 57 22.16 -16.24 -3.96
N PRO A 58 23.16 -15.52 -3.41
CA PRO A 58 24.00 -14.63 -4.20
C PRO A 58 24.83 -15.34 -5.28
N ALA A 59 25.17 -16.62 -5.10
CA ALA A 59 25.92 -17.38 -6.09
C ALA A 59 25.04 -17.73 -7.30
N LEU A 60 23.79 -18.15 -7.05
CA LEU A 60 22.79 -18.29 -8.10
C LEU A 60 22.52 -16.94 -8.79
N GLY A 61 22.38 -15.87 -8.01
CA GLY A 61 22.20 -14.51 -8.50
C GLY A 61 23.32 -14.03 -9.42
N GLU A 62 24.56 -14.37 -9.11
CA GLU A 62 25.71 -14.09 -9.97
C GLU A 62 25.60 -14.77 -11.34
N ASN A 63 25.22 -16.04 -11.35
CA ASN A 63 25.07 -16.82 -12.58
C ASN A 63 23.91 -16.29 -13.44
N LEU A 64 22.80 -15.95 -12.81
CA LEU A 64 21.65 -15.33 -13.47
C LEU A 64 21.98 -13.93 -14.01
N TYR A 65 22.71 -13.12 -13.25
CA TYR A 65 23.19 -11.82 -13.73
C TYR A 65 24.08 -11.97 -14.97
N LYS A 66 25.07 -12.88 -14.93
CA LYS A 66 25.97 -13.13 -16.06
C LYS A 66 25.20 -13.58 -17.31
N SER A 67 24.19 -14.42 -17.15
CA SER A 67 23.43 -14.96 -18.28
C SER A 67 22.36 -14.03 -18.85
N LYS A 68 21.75 -13.16 -18.02
CA LYS A 68 20.58 -12.36 -18.42
C LYS A 68 20.78 -10.85 -18.38
N CYS A 69 21.75 -10.34 -17.62
CA CYS A 69 21.86 -8.92 -17.31
C CYS A 69 23.21 -8.29 -17.73
N ALA A 70 24.30 -9.05 -17.64
CA ALA A 70 25.67 -8.54 -17.84
C ALA A 70 25.91 -7.93 -19.22
N SER A 71 25.31 -8.49 -20.27
CA SER A 71 25.44 -8.01 -21.66
C SER A 71 25.03 -6.55 -21.85
N CYS A 72 24.18 -6.02 -20.98
CA CYS A 72 23.76 -4.61 -20.99
C CYS A 72 24.46 -3.78 -19.91
N HIS A 73 24.67 -4.34 -18.71
CA HIS A 73 25.08 -3.56 -17.53
C HIS A 73 26.59 -3.52 -17.26
N ASP A 74 27.36 -4.41 -17.88
CA ASP A 74 28.84 -4.38 -17.84
C ASP A 74 29.42 -3.47 -18.95
N THR A 75 28.67 -3.26 -20.03
CA THR A 75 28.98 -2.33 -21.13
C THR A 75 27.81 -1.37 -21.38
N PRO A 76 27.50 -0.47 -20.43
CA PRO A 76 26.32 0.37 -20.49
C PRO A 76 26.36 1.38 -21.64
N SER A 77 25.20 1.64 -22.25
CA SER A 77 25.03 2.71 -23.22
C SER A 77 23.67 3.40 -23.05
N GLY A 78 23.60 4.68 -23.43
CA GLY A 78 22.37 5.47 -23.35
C GLY A 78 21.81 5.57 -21.92
N ARG A 79 20.60 5.04 -21.71
CA ARG A 79 19.88 5.08 -20.41
C ARG A 79 20.14 3.86 -19.53
N ILE A 80 21.00 2.92 -19.95
CA ILE A 80 21.27 1.69 -19.22
C ILE A 80 22.26 2.01 -18.09
N PRO A 81 21.89 1.84 -16.81
CA PRO A 81 22.80 2.12 -15.72
C PRO A 81 23.92 1.06 -15.64
N PRO A 82 25.16 1.44 -15.28
CA PRO A 82 26.20 0.47 -14.99
C PRO A 82 25.84 -0.39 -13.77
N LYS A 83 26.36 -1.62 -13.71
CA LYS A 83 26.24 -2.51 -12.55
C LYS A 83 26.55 -1.82 -11.21
N ALA A 84 27.60 -1.00 -11.17
CA ALA A 84 28.01 -0.28 -9.97
C ALA A 84 26.95 0.72 -9.46
N ALA A 85 26.16 1.31 -10.37
CA ALA A 85 25.04 2.18 -10.00
C ALA A 85 23.83 1.37 -9.51
N ILE A 86 23.56 0.21 -10.11
CA ILE A 86 22.52 -0.70 -9.64
C ILE A 86 22.84 -1.18 -8.22
N ALA A 87 24.10 -1.49 -7.94
CA ALA A 87 24.55 -2.00 -6.65
C ALA A 87 24.34 -1.05 -5.48
N GLN A 88 24.12 0.25 -5.72
CA GLN A 88 23.80 1.23 -4.67
C GLN A 88 22.37 1.11 -4.15
N ASN A 89 21.52 0.35 -4.84
CA ASN A 89 20.13 0.16 -4.48
C ASN A 89 19.96 -1.01 -3.50
N THR A 90 18.86 -1.02 -2.73
CA THR A 90 18.54 -2.18 -1.89
C THR A 90 18.15 -3.39 -2.74
N PRO A 91 18.26 -4.63 -2.20
CA PRO A 91 17.73 -5.81 -2.88
C PRO A 91 16.25 -5.62 -3.20
N THR A 92 15.46 -5.04 -2.28
CA THR A 92 14.03 -4.76 -2.50
C THR A 92 13.78 -3.79 -3.65
N PHE A 93 14.61 -2.75 -3.82
CA PHE A 93 14.50 -1.85 -4.96
C PHE A 93 14.82 -2.57 -6.28
N ILE A 94 15.87 -3.41 -6.28
CA ILE A 94 16.26 -4.17 -7.48
C ILE A 94 15.18 -5.18 -7.84
N VAL A 95 14.62 -5.89 -6.86
CA VAL A 95 13.43 -6.74 -7.05
C VAL A 95 12.28 -5.92 -7.62
N SER A 96 11.97 -4.76 -7.07
CA SER A 96 10.90 -3.89 -7.58
C SER A 96 11.16 -3.48 -9.04
N ALA A 97 12.41 -3.17 -9.41
CA ALA A 97 12.77 -2.83 -10.78
C ALA A 97 12.59 -4.01 -11.75
N LEU A 98 12.87 -5.23 -11.29
CA LEU A 98 12.73 -6.48 -12.06
C LEU A 98 11.30 -7.00 -12.10
N VAL A 99 10.45 -6.70 -11.12
CA VAL A 99 9.07 -7.21 -11.05
C VAL A 99 8.06 -6.20 -11.57
N GLU A 100 8.28 -4.92 -11.33
CA GLU A 100 7.31 -3.85 -11.59
C GLU A 100 7.86 -2.72 -12.45
N GLY A 101 9.19 -2.60 -12.52
CA GLY A 101 9.87 -1.49 -13.18
C GLY A 101 10.21 -1.74 -14.65
N VAL A 102 11.02 -0.84 -15.19
CA VAL A 102 11.46 -0.89 -16.60
C VAL A 102 12.28 -2.14 -16.95
N MET A 103 12.81 -2.85 -15.94
CA MET A 103 13.57 -4.09 -16.15
C MET A 103 12.69 -5.35 -16.14
N ARG A 104 11.38 -5.22 -15.93
CA ARG A 104 10.43 -6.35 -15.96
C ARG A 104 10.52 -7.23 -17.21
N PRO A 105 10.63 -6.68 -18.43
CA PRO A 105 10.78 -7.52 -19.63
C PRO A 105 12.04 -8.40 -19.59
N MET A 106 13.11 -7.95 -18.93
CA MET A 106 14.37 -8.69 -18.82
C MET A 106 14.34 -9.77 -17.73
N ALA A 107 13.50 -9.58 -16.71
CA ALA A 107 13.25 -10.57 -15.66
C ALA A 107 12.13 -11.57 -16.02
N PHE A 108 11.56 -11.46 -17.22
CA PHE A 108 10.42 -12.25 -17.65
C PHE A 108 10.72 -13.76 -17.59
N GLY A 109 9.82 -14.53 -16.98
CA GLY A 109 9.95 -15.97 -16.80
C GLY A 109 10.97 -16.41 -15.74
N MET A 110 11.59 -15.49 -15.00
CA MET A 110 12.40 -15.83 -13.83
C MET A 110 11.49 -16.19 -12.65
N ALA A 111 11.85 -17.22 -11.89
CA ALA A 111 11.14 -17.51 -10.65
C ALA A 111 11.37 -16.38 -9.63
N PRO A 112 10.41 -16.10 -8.73
CA PRO A 112 10.59 -15.14 -7.64
C PRO A 112 11.90 -15.31 -6.85
N HIS A 113 12.30 -16.55 -6.57
CA HIS A 113 13.57 -16.87 -5.93
C HIS A 113 14.80 -16.44 -6.75
N ASP A 114 14.74 -16.60 -8.08
CA ASP A 114 15.81 -16.20 -9.00
C ASP A 114 15.94 -14.68 -9.06
N ILE A 115 14.80 -13.97 -9.07
CA ILE A 115 14.76 -12.51 -9.03
C ILE A 115 15.34 -12.00 -7.71
N ALA A 116 14.95 -12.60 -6.58
CA ALA A 116 15.50 -12.29 -5.27
C ALA A 116 17.01 -12.58 -5.21
N SER A 117 17.48 -13.66 -5.84
CA SER A 117 18.89 -14.04 -5.93
C SER A 117 19.70 -13.04 -6.76
N VAL A 118 19.19 -12.62 -7.93
CA VAL A 118 19.80 -11.55 -8.73
C VAL A 118 19.88 -10.23 -7.96
N ALA A 119 18.82 -9.87 -7.25
CA ALA A 119 18.82 -8.67 -6.40
C ALA A 119 19.81 -8.76 -5.23
N ALA A 120 19.91 -9.93 -4.59
CA ALA A 120 20.86 -10.20 -3.51
C ALA A 120 22.32 -10.13 -4.00
N TYR A 121 22.59 -10.62 -5.21
CA TYR A 121 23.90 -10.54 -5.85
C TYR A 121 24.26 -9.10 -6.24
N LEU A 122 23.34 -8.40 -6.88
CA LEU A 122 23.59 -7.06 -7.43
C LEU A 122 23.74 -6.01 -6.34
N SER A 123 22.95 -6.10 -5.27
CA SER A 123 22.96 -5.13 -4.18
C SER A 123 24.26 -5.20 -3.37
N ALA A 124 24.95 -4.06 -3.24
CA ALA A 124 26.00 -3.90 -2.24
C ALA A 124 25.44 -3.72 -0.82
N ARG A 125 24.11 -3.53 -0.67
CA ARG A 125 23.39 -3.38 0.60
C ARG A 125 22.73 -4.70 1.00
N LYS A 126 23.53 -5.58 1.61
CA LYS A 126 23.16 -6.98 1.91
C LYS A 126 22.29 -7.16 3.17
N ASP A 127 22.11 -6.12 3.97
CA ASP A 127 21.31 -6.13 5.19
C ASP A 127 19.81 -5.94 4.96
N GLY A 128 19.36 -5.86 3.70
CA GLY A 128 17.95 -5.70 3.35
C GLY A 128 17.35 -4.34 3.73
N GLY A 129 18.11 -3.48 4.40
CA GLY A 129 17.77 -2.10 4.72
C GLY A 129 18.65 -1.10 3.97
N LEU A 130 18.37 0.20 4.13
CA LEU A 130 19.47 1.15 4.04
C LEU A 130 20.33 0.87 5.28
N GLY A 131 21.44 0.13 5.13
CA GLY A 131 22.44 0.05 6.18
C GLY A 131 22.81 1.42 6.72
N ALA A 132 23.27 1.44 7.97
CA ALA A 132 23.45 2.58 8.87
C ALA A 132 24.38 3.74 8.39
N GLY A 133 24.52 3.99 7.08
CA GLY A 133 25.41 4.99 6.48
C GLY A 133 24.74 6.05 5.60
N VAL A 134 23.43 5.98 5.33
CA VAL A 134 22.68 7.13 4.77
C VAL A 134 21.46 7.36 5.65
N LEU A 135 21.64 8.13 6.72
CA LEU A 135 20.53 8.74 7.43
C LEU A 135 19.90 9.78 6.50
N GLU A 136 18.81 9.38 5.85
CA GLU A 136 17.97 10.29 5.04
C GLU A 136 17.44 11.42 5.91
N ALA A 137 16.99 11.06 7.12
CA ALA A 137 16.72 11.97 8.22
C ALA A 137 17.83 11.86 9.27
N PRO A 138 18.48 12.96 9.68
CA PRO A 138 19.45 12.94 10.78
C PRO A 138 18.80 12.46 12.08
N ALA A 139 19.55 11.79 12.95
CA ALA A 139 19.03 11.40 14.26
C ALA A 139 18.71 12.65 15.12
N CYS A 140 17.58 12.63 15.81
CA CYS A 140 17.22 13.69 16.73
C CYS A 140 18.17 13.71 17.93
N THR A 141 18.62 14.91 18.31
CA THR A 141 19.39 15.13 19.54
C THR A 141 18.50 15.58 20.69
N ASP A 142 17.28 16.05 20.41
CA ASP A 142 16.29 16.39 21.42
C ASP A 142 15.61 15.14 21.98
N LYS A 143 15.26 15.20 23.27
CA LYS A 143 14.38 14.19 23.86
C LYS A 143 12.95 14.47 23.44
N PRO A 144 12.23 13.50 22.84
CA PRO A 144 10.83 13.70 22.50
C PRO A 144 10.03 13.99 23.77
N GLY A 145 9.05 14.90 23.69
CA GLY A 145 8.09 15.12 24.78
C GLY A 145 7.28 13.87 25.11
N ALA A 146 6.49 13.89 26.18
CA ALA A 146 5.63 12.76 26.55
C ALA A 146 4.72 12.31 25.40
N PHE A 147 4.58 11.01 25.16
CA PHE A 147 3.69 10.50 24.12
C PHE A 147 2.24 10.55 24.59
N THR A 148 1.43 11.39 23.94
CA THR A 148 -0.01 11.50 24.24
C THR A 148 -0.84 11.71 22.99
N LEU A 149 -1.90 10.93 22.85
CA LEU A 149 -2.85 11.07 21.73
C LEU A 149 -3.79 12.28 21.89
N ALA A 150 -3.67 13.06 22.96
CA ALA A 150 -4.50 14.25 23.20
C ALA A 150 -4.04 15.51 22.44
N GLY A 151 -2.86 15.48 21.80
CA GLY A 151 -2.30 16.61 21.06
C GLY A 151 -2.84 16.76 19.63
N PRO A 152 -2.28 17.70 18.83
CA PRO A 152 -2.58 17.78 17.40
C PRO A 152 -2.31 16.44 16.71
N ALA A 153 -3.24 15.97 15.90
CA ALA A 153 -3.16 14.65 15.32
C ALA A 153 -3.81 14.55 13.94
N TRP A 154 -3.23 13.70 13.11
CA TRP A 154 -3.78 13.10 11.91
C TRP A 154 -3.40 11.63 11.91
N ASN A 155 -4.36 10.73 12.12
CA ASN A 155 -4.04 9.31 12.34
C ASN A 155 -4.47 8.43 11.16
N GLY A 156 -3.52 7.69 10.58
CA GLY A 156 -3.74 6.79 9.46
C GLY A 156 -4.06 7.50 8.14
N TRP A 157 -4.69 6.77 7.22
CA TRP A 157 -5.02 7.27 5.88
C TRP A 157 -5.97 8.47 5.93
N GLY A 158 -7.11 8.33 6.61
CA GLY A 158 -8.23 9.26 6.48
C GLY A 158 -8.48 10.19 7.66
N ASN A 159 -7.52 10.34 8.57
CA ASN A 159 -7.67 11.06 9.85
C ASN A 159 -8.79 10.49 10.73
N GLY A 160 -8.62 9.24 11.15
CA GLY A 160 -9.60 8.53 11.97
C GLY A 160 -10.39 7.47 11.19
N GLU A 161 -11.35 6.87 11.88
CA GLU A 161 -11.97 5.61 11.45
C GLU A 161 -13.02 5.77 10.33
N THR A 162 -13.52 6.98 10.10
CA THR A 162 -14.56 7.27 9.08
C THR A 162 -14.00 7.70 7.73
N GLN A 163 -12.67 7.78 7.61
CA GLN A 163 -11.92 8.11 6.40
C GLN A 163 -12.21 9.49 5.78
N GLY A 164 -12.72 10.46 6.56
CA GLY A 164 -13.16 11.76 6.04
C GLY A 164 -12.08 12.65 5.43
N ARG A 165 -10.79 12.41 5.72
CA ARG A 165 -9.65 13.24 5.27
C ARG A 165 -9.84 14.74 5.55
N PHE A 166 -10.50 15.03 6.67
CA PHE A 166 -10.76 16.37 7.15
C PHE A 166 -10.05 16.58 8.49
N GLN A 167 -9.31 17.69 8.61
CA GLN A 167 -8.69 18.12 9.85
C GLN A 167 -9.54 19.21 10.51
N PRO A 168 -10.33 18.90 11.54
CA PRO A 168 -11.19 19.89 12.22
C PRO A 168 -10.41 20.91 13.05
N LYS A 169 -9.21 20.55 13.54
CA LYS A 169 -8.37 21.40 14.41
C LYS A 169 -6.96 21.51 13.82
N PRO A 170 -6.82 22.21 12.68
CA PRO A 170 -5.57 22.23 11.92
C PRO A 170 -4.42 22.94 12.64
N GLY A 171 -4.72 23.90 13.54
CA GLY A 171 -3.71 24.75 14.16
C GLY A 171 -3.21 25.89 13.26
N LEU A 172 -3.86 26.10 12.11
CA LEU A 172 -3.73 27.24 11.22
C LEU A 172 -5.10 27.60 10.62
N SER A 173 -5.31 28.85 10.28
CA SER A 173 -6.55 29.34 9.66
C SER A 173 -6.46 29.41 8.13
N ALA A 174 -7.62 29.46 7.46
CA ALA A 174 -7.67 29.65 6.00
C ALA A 174 -6.96 30.95 5.55
N ALA A 175 -7.04 32.02 6.34
CA ALA A 175 -6.39 33.29 6.05
C ALA A 175 -4.86 33.23 6.13
N GLU A 176 -4.31 32.23 6.83
CA GLU A 176 -2.86 32.04 6.96
C GLU A 176 -2.28 31.14 5.85
N VAL A 177 -3.12 30.35 5.16
CA VAL A 177 -2.67 29.42 4.11
C VAL A 177 -1.90 30.10 2.98
N PRO A 178 -2.28 31.30 2.48
CA PRO A 178 -1.48 32.02 1.47
C PRO A 178 -0.05 32.36 1.92
N ARG A 179 0.24 32.31 3.22
CA ARG A 179 1.57 32.59 3.80
C ARG A 179 2.38 31.32 4.08
N LEU A 180 1.89 30.14 3.70
CA LEU A 180 2.66 28.91 3.87
C LEU A 180 3.97 28.97 3.08
N LYS A 181 5.06 28.62 3.75
CA LYS A 181 6.39 28.44 3.16
C LYS A 181 6.97 27.12 3.63
N LEU A 182 7.91 26.58 2.84
CA LEU A 182 8.63 25.37 3.21
C LEU A 182 9.36 25.61 4.54
N LYS A 183 9.08 24.75 5.53
CA LYS A 183 9.73 24.73 6.83
C LYS A 183 10.96 23.82 6.81
N TRP A 184 10.78 22.60 6.33
CA TRP A 184 11.84 21.61 6.13
C TRP A 184 11.40 20.58 5.08
N ALA A 185 12.37 19.88 4.49
CA ALA A 185 12.14 18.79 3.56
C ALA A 185 13.00 17.57 3.89
N LEU A 186 12.47 16.37 3.73
CA LEU A 186 13.18 15.11 3.88
C LEU A 186 13.16 14.37 2.56
N ALA A 187 14.33 14.21 1.93
CA ALA A 187 14.50 13.30 0.81
C ALA A 187 14.68 11.88 1.35
N TYR A 188 13.88 10.93 0.87
CA TYR A 188 13.92 9.55 1.33
C TYR A 188 13.80 8.55 0.18
N ALA A 189 14.36 7.36 0.37
CA ALA A 189 14.36 6.30 -0.62
C ALA A 189 13.01 5.62 -0.70
N GLY A 190 12.70 5.13 -1.89
CA GLY A 190 11.45 4.47 -2.22
C GLY A 190 10.85 5.09 -3.47
N THR A 191 9.72 4.51 -3.87
CA THR A 191 8.94 4.99 -5.03
C THR A 191 7.45 5.02 -4.74
N ARG A 192 7.00 4.58 -3.55
CA ARG A 192 5.67 4.78 -2.97
C ARG A 192 5.79 5.08 -1.49
N ASN A 193 4.74 5.66 -0.93
CA ASN A 193 4.64 5.96 0.48
C ASN A 193 3.21 5.77 0.98
N GLY A 194 3.09 5.59 2.29
CA GLY A 194 1.84 5.80 3.01
C GLY A 194 1.61 7.27 3.36
N GLN A 195 0.41 7.60 3.83
CA GLN A 195 0.09 8.91 4.41
C GLN A 195 0.97 9.16 5.64
N ALA A 196 1.58 10.34 5.72
CA ALA A 196 2.27 10.76 6.92
C ALA A 196 1.27 10.84 8.09
N THR A 197 1.55 10.21 9.22
CA THR A 197 0.67 10.24 10.38
C THR A 197 1.25 11.11 11.47
N VAL A 198 0.50 12.08 11.96
CA VAL A 198 0.89 12.88 13.12
C VAL A 198 0.12 12.37 14.33
N ALA A 199 0.81 11.82 15.31
CA ALA A 199 0.19 11.33 16.54
C ALA A 199 1.20 11.35 17.68
N GLY A 200 0.76 11.63 18.89
CA GLY A 200 1.67 11.61 20.03
C GLY A 200 2.73 12.70 19.99
N GLY A 201 2.64 13.73 19.14
CA GLY A 201 3.72 14.69 18.91
C GLY A 201 4.86 14.16 18.02
N ARG A 202 4.64 13.06 17.30
CA ARG A 202 5.56 12.46 16.33
C ARG A 202 4.94 12.51 14.94
N LEU A 203 5.77 12.46 13.91
CA LEU A 203 5.36 12.26 12.52
C LEU A 203 5.87 10.89 12.03
N PHE A 204 4.95 10.00 11.68
CA PHE A 204 5.27 8.67 11.18
C PHE A 204 5.17 8.63 9.66
N LEU A 205 6.15 7.99 9.01
CA LEU A 205 6.19 7.84 7.56
C LEU A 205 6.69 6.45 7.20
N ALA A 206 5.96 5.74 6.33
CA ALA A 206 6.40 4.48 5.76
C ALA A 206 6.67 4.63 4.26
N SER A 207 7.71 3.95 3.78
CA SER A 207 8.15 3.97 2.39
C SER A 207 8.27 2.57 1.80
N SER A 208 8.06 2.48 0.48
CA SER A 208 8.24 1.25 -0.29
C SER A 208 9.69 0.74 -0.27
N SER A 209 10.65 1.53 0.20
CA SER A 209 12.01 1.08 0.47
C SER A 209 12.12 0.12 1.65
N GLY A 210 11.10 0.06 2.51
CA GLY A 210 11.09 -0.67 3.78
C GLY A 210 11.27 0.25 4.99
N ALA A 211 11.77 1.47 4.79
CA ALA A 211 12.00 2.39 5.90
C ALA A 211 10.68 2.90 6.48
N VAL A 212 10.57 2.81 7.81
CA VAL A 212 9.50 3.37 8.62
C VAL A 212 10.13 4.27 9.66
N TYR A 213 9.74 5.55 9.67
CA TYR A 213 10.31 6.56 10.53
C TYR A 213 9.30 7.01 11.58
N ALA A 214 9.78 7.37 12.77
CA ALA A 214 9.16 8.38 13.60
C ALA A 214 10.06 9.62 13.64
N LEU A 215 9.52 10.73 13.17
CA LEU A 215 10.21 11.99 12.98
C LEU A 215 9.74 13.03 14.00
N ASN A 216 10.62 13.97 14.30
CA ASN A 216 10.23 15.22 14.94
C ASN A 216 9.48 16.09 13.91
N PRO A 217 8.19 16.41 14.14
CA PRO A 217 7.40 17.20 13.19
C PRO A 217 7.90 18.63 12.97
N GLN A 218 8.72 19.17 13.88
CA GLN A 218 9.24 20.53 13.82
C GLN A 218 10.49 20.68 12.98
N ILE A 219 11.37 19.68 12.98
CA ILE A 219 12.70 19.80 12.34
C ILE A 219 13.04 18.63 11.40
N GLY A 220 12.19 17.61 11.30
CA GLY A 220 12.34 16.49 10.36
C GLY A 220 13.49 15.52 10.69
N CYS A 221 14.11 15.62 11.85
CA CYS A 221 15.03 14.58 12.36
C CYS A 221 14.26 13.32 12.75
N ALA A 222 14.92 12.16 12.77
CA ALA A 222 14.34 10.88 13.18
C ALA A 222 14.61 10.58 14.66
N TYR A 223 13.54 10.31 15.41
CA TYR A 223 13.63 9.72 16.75
C TYR A 223 14.00 8.24 16.67
N TRP A 224 13.40 7.52 15.71
CA TRP A 224 13.73 6.14 15.41
C TRP A 224 13.41 5.78 13.96
N ARG A 225 14.01 4.69 13.50
CA ARG A 225 13.68 4.01 12.25
C ARG A 225 13.54 2.52 12.48
N PHE A 226 12.59 1.91 11.77
CA PHE A 226 12.42 0.48 11.65
C PHE A 226 12.41 0.09 10.17
N ASP A 227 12.98 -1.07 9.84
CA ASP A 227 13.00 -1.58 8.47
C ASP A 227 12.03 -2.76 8.32
N VAL A 228 11.05 -2.58 7.44
CA VAL A 228 10.07 -3.60 7.05
C VAL A 228 10.61 -4.34 5.83
N PRO A 229 10.91 -5.64 5.93
CA PRO A 229 11.31 -6.42 4.77
C PRO A 229 10.24 -6.33 3.66
N GLY A 230 10.65 -6.18 2.40
CA GLY A 230 9.69 -6.14 1.29
C GLY A 230 8.91 -4.84 1.13
N GLY A 231 9.24 -3.79 1.90
CA GLY A 231 8.68 -2.45 1.74
C GLY A 231 7.39 -2.21 2.52
N SER A 232 7.00 -0.95 2.68
CA SER A 232 5.64 -0.61 3.16
C SER A 232 5.08 0.57 2.37
N ARG A 233 3.83 0.43 1.91
CA ARG A 233 3.06 1.53 1.33
C ARG A 233 1.94 2.00 2.26
N SER A 234 1.78 1.35 3.41
CA SER A 234 0.68 1.64 4.32
C SER A 234 0.91 2.91 5.12
N SER A 235 -0.17 3.62 5.42
CA SER A 235 -0.14 4.68 6.41
C SER A 235 -0.04 4.05 7.79
N VAL A 236 0.82 4.60 8.64
CA VAL A 236 0.97 4.13 10.02
C VAL A 236 -0.27 4.53 10.81
N THR A 237 -0.95 3.57 11.43
CA THR A 237 -2.07 3.84 12.35
C THR A 237 -1.55 3.74 13.78
N VAL A 238 -1.77 4.75 14.60
CA VAL A 238 -1.27 4.79 15.99
C VAL A 238 -2.42 4.58 16.97
N GLY A 239 -2.21 3.80 18.02
CA GLY A 239 -3.23 3.62 19.05
C GLY A 239 -2.67 3.17 20.39
N LYS A 240 -3.52 3.25 21.41
CA LYS A 240 -3.19 2.78 22.75
C LYS A 240 -3.61 1.33 22.93
N LEU A 241 -2.69 0.50 23.40
CA LEU A 241 -2.94 -0.89 23.75
C LEU A 241 -3.56 -1.02 25.15
N ALA A 242 -4.20 -2.15 25.43
CA ALA A 242 -4.81 -2.42 26.73
C ALA A 242 -3.80 -2.40 27.90
N ASN A 243 -2.53 -2.72 27.63
CA ASN A 243 -1.44 -2.65 28.62
C ASN A 243 -0.88 -1.22 28.84
N GLY A 244 -1.50 -0.21 28.23
CA GLY A 244 -1.12 1.20 28.38
C GLY A 244 -0.06 1.71 27.40
N ARG A 245 0.66 0.84 26.69
CA ARG A 245 1.64 1.22 25.67
C ARG A 245 0.97 1.80 24.43
N TYR A 246 1.70 2.61 23.67
CA TYR A 246 1.27 3.07 22.36
C TYR A 246 1.93 2.24 21.27
N ALA A 247 1.15 1.84 20.27
CA ALA A 247 1.61 1.05 19.15
C ALA A 247 1.38 1.80 17.83
N ALA A 248 2.34 1.65 16.92
CA ALA A 248 2.28 2.05 15.52
C ALA A 248 2.06 0.79 14.67
N PHE A 249 0.94 0.74 13.97
CA PHE A 249 0.48 -0.38 13.15
C PHE A 249 0.66 -0.09 11.67
N LEU A 250 1.13 -1.08 10.92
CA LEU A 250 1.38 -0.99 9.49
C LEU A 250 1.37 -2.39 8.85
N THR A 251 1.37 -2.42 7.53
CA THR A 251 1.50 -3.64 6.72
C THR A 251 2.74 -3.57 5.83
N GLY A 252 3.39 -4.71 5.66
CA GLY A 252 4.41 -4.93 4.64
C GLY A 252 3.76 -5.08 3.27
N TRP A 253 4.45 -4.59 2.24
CA TRP A 253 3.90 -4.45 0.90
C TRP A 253 3.79 -5.79 0.17
N THR A 254 4.84 -6.62 0.20
CA THR A 254 4.92 -7.86 -0.61
C THR A 254 4.99 -9.14 0.23
N GLU A 255 5.07 -9.01 1.54
CA GLU A 255 5.37 -10.12 2.45
C GLU A 255 4.17 -10.61 3.28
N ARG A 256 2.96 -10.11 3.01
CA ARG A 256 1.69 -10.55 3.65
C ARG A 256 1.69 -10.38 5.17
N THR A 257 2.43 -9.41 5.69
CA THR A 257 2.69 -9.30 7.12
C THR A 257 2.17 -7.97 7.66
N ALA A 258 1.51 -8.02 8.80
CA ALA A 258 1.17 -6.85 9.61
C ALA A 258 2.12 -6.74 10.79
N TYR A 259 2.38 -5.50 11.21
CA TYR A 259 3.33 -5.17 12.27
C TYR A 259 2.66 -4.29 13.32
N ALA A 260 3.07 -4.49 14.57
CA ALA A 260 2.97 -3.48 15.61
C ALA A 260 4.36 -3.15 16.12
N LEU A 261 4.70 -1.88 16.06
CA LEU A 261 5.89 -1.32 16.67
C LEU A 261 5.47 -0.51 17.89
N ASP A 262 6.34 -0.43 18.89
CA ASP A 262 6.22 0.54 19.95
C ASP A 262 6.32 1.96 19.36
N ALA A 263 5.28 2.77 19.54
CA ALA A 263 5.20 4.07 18.87
C ALA A 263 6.28 5.05 19.36
N GLU A 264 6.82 4.85 20.57
CA GLU A 264 7.83 5.72 21.17
C GLU A 264 9.25 5.32 20.76
N THR A 265 9.52 4.03 20.69
CA THR A 265 10.89 3.49 20.52
C THR A 265 11.14 2.83 19.17
N GLY A 266 10.10 2.51 18.41
CA GLY A 266 10.19 1.74 17.16
C GLY A 266 10.45 0.25 17.37
N ALA A 267 10.52 -0.23 18.62
CA ALA A 267 10.78 -1.63 18.93
C ALA A 267 9.61 -2.51 18.47
N LEU A 268 9.91 -3.62 17.81
CA LEU A 268 8.90 -4.59 17.40
C LEU A 268 8.13 -5.15 18.61
N ILE A 269 6.81 -5.02 18.61
CA ILE A 269 5.91 -5.67 19.58
C ILE A 269 5.51 -7.05 19.05
N TRP A 270 4.97 -7.08 17.83
CA TRP A 270 4.62 -8.31 17.13
C TRP A 270 4.65 -8.11 15.62
N LYS A 271 4.79 -9.22 14.90
CA LYS A 271 4.53 -9.31 13.45
C LYS A 271 3.72 -10.57 13.17
N THR A 272 2.74 -10.45 12.27
CA THR A 272 1.81 -11.53 11.95
C THR A 272 1.65 -11.63 10.45
N ARG A 273 1.83 -12.83 9.89
CA ARG A 273 1.40 -13.12 8.53
C ARG A 273 -0.12 -13.17 8.50
N VAL A 274 -0.74 -12.25 7.76
CA VAL A 274 -2.19 -12.03 7.78
C VAL A 274 -2.94 -12.71 6.64
N ASP A 275 -2.23 -13.13 5.59
CA ASP A 275 -2.83 -13.80 4.43
C ASP A 275 -1.87 -14.86 3.88
N ASN A 276 -2.41 -15.94 3.32
CA ASN A 276 -1.65 -17.08 2.80
C ASN A 276 -1.65 -17.22 1.27
N GLN A 277 -2.40 -16.37 0.55
CA GLN A 277 -2.39 -16.29 -0.90
C GLN A 277 -1.00 -15.89 -1.40
N ASN A 278 -0.72 -16.19 -2.65
CA ASN A 278 0.61 -16.11 -3.22
C ASN A 278 0.90 -14.73 -3.82
N GLU A 279 -0.06 -14.19 -4.54
CA GLU A 279 0.02 -12.95 -5.34
C GLU A 279 -0.43 -11.73 -4.55
N VAL A 280 -0.19 -11.70 -3.24
CA VAL A 280 -0.59 -10.59 -2.37
C VAL A 280 0.38 -9.43 -2.53
N GLN A 281 -0.17 -8.24 -2.71
CA GLN A 281 0.55 -6.99 -2.66
C GLN A 281 -0.29 -5.96 -1.91
N MET A 282 -0.01 -5.76 -0.63
CA MET A 282 -0.82 -4.95 0.28
C MET A 282 -0.52 -3.46 0.14
N THR A 283 -1.52 -2.68 -0.25
CA THR A 283 -1.39 -1.21 -0.39
C THR A 283 -2.26 -0.45 0.60
N GLY A 284 -3.40 -1.02 1.00
CA GLY A 284 -4.34 -0.38 1.90
C GLY A 284 -3.77 -0.24 3.32
N SER A 285 -4.19 0.81 4.03
CA SER A 285 -3.73 1.06 5.39
C SER A 285 -4.66 0.39 6.41
N PRO A 286 -4.12 -0.16 7.51
CA PRO A 286 -4.95 -0.80 8.51
C PRO A 286 -5.66 0.24 9.39
N VAL A 287 -6.83 -0.11 9.93
CA VAL A 287 -7.59 0.76 10.85
C VAL A 287 -7.78 0.09 12.18
N LEU A 288 -7.47 0.82 13.26
CA LEU A 288 -7.67 0.35 14.63
C LEU A 288 -9.05 0.80 15.12
N HIS A 289 -9.83 -0.13 15.64
CA HIS A 289 -11.06 0.17 16.35
C HIS A 289 -11.28 -0.83 17.49
N ALA A 290 -11.53 -0.32 18.70
CA ALA A 290 -11.85 -1.11 19.89
C ALA A 290 -10.89 -2.30 20.15
N GLY A 291 -9.58 -2.07 20.03
CA GLY A 291 -8.55 -3.09 20.27
C GLY A 291 -8.36 -4.10 19.14
N ARG A 292 -9.02 -3.90 18.00
CA ARG A 292 -8.89 -4.75 16.80
C ARG A 292 -8.39 -3.92 15.62
N LEU A 293 -7.43 -4.47 14.90
CA LEU A 293 -6.88 -3.88 13.69
C LEU A 293 -7.49 -4.59 12.48
N TYR A 294 -8.13 -3.82 11.59
CA TYR A 294 -8.75 -4.32 10.37
C TYR A 294 -7.84 -3.99 9.18
N ILE A 295 -7.51 -5.01 8.42
CA ILE A 295 -6.42 -4.99 7.45
C ILE A 295 -6.99 -5.37 6.08
N PRO A 296 -6.92 -4.48 5.08
CA PRO A 296 -7.29 -4.80 3.72
C PRO A 296 -6.19 -5.59 3.02
N VAL A 297 -6.57 -6.53 2.14
CA VAL A 297 -5.67 -7.34 1.33
C VAL A 297 -5.92 -7.08 -0.15
N SER A 298 -4.86 -6.73 -0.86
CA SER A 298 -4.83 -6.42 -2.31
C SER A 298 -3.80 -7.27 -3.05
N SER A 299 -3.75 -7.14 -4.38
CA SER A 299 -3.11 -8.11 -5.28
C SER A 299 -1.96 -7.54 -6.09
N ALA A 300 -1.05 -8.41 -6.53
CA ALA A 300 -0.13 -8.20 -7.65
C ALA A 300 -0.60 -8.95 -8.93
N GLU A 301 -1.67 -9.75 -8.84
CA GLU A 301 -2.01 -10.74 -9.86
C GLU A 301 -2.41 -10.10 -11.20
N GLU A 302 -3.03 -8.92 -11.19
CA GLU A 302 -3.28 -8.11 -12.40
C GLU A 302 -2.01 -7.91 -13.25
N ALA A 303 -0.89 -7.64 -12.59
CA ALA A 303 0.38 -7.37 -13.25
C ALA A 303 1.12 -8.66 -13.64
N ILE A 304 1.00 -9.70 -12.82
CA ILE A 304 1.62 -11.02 -13.04
C ILE A 304 0.93 -11.75 -14.21
N ALA A 305 -0.38 -11.60 -14.36
CA ALA A 305 -1.18 -12.27 -15.38
C ALA A 305 -0.84 -11.86 -16.83
N ILE A 306 0.03 -10.86 -17.03
CA ILE A 306 0.60 -10.54 -18.35
C ILE A 306 1.43 -11.70 -18.93
N ASP A 307 1.97 -12.58 -18.08
CA ASP A 307 2.72 -13.76 -18.54
C ASP A 307 1.75 -14.82 -19.05
N ASP A 308 1.78 -15.05 -20.36
CA ASP A 308 0.96 -16.05 -21.05
C ASP A 308 1.14 -17.49 -20.53
N LYS A 309 2.18 -17.76 -19.73
CA LYS A 309 2.47 -19.05 -19.09
C LYS A 309 2.01 -19.14 -17.63
N TYR A 310 1.60 -18.02 -17.04
CA TYR A 310 1.11 -17.99 -15.66
C TYR A 310 -0.27 -18.64 -15.54
N GLU A 311 -0.45 -19.48 -14.52
CA GLU A 311 -1.73 -20.11 -14.21
C GLU A 311 -2.70 -19.12 -13.52
N CYS A 312 -3.18 -18.15 -14.29
CA CYS A 312 -4.09 -17.09 -13.84
C CYS A 312 -5.53 -17.59 -13.64
N CYS A 313 -6.35 -17.13 -12.70
CA CYS A 313 -6.02 -16.26 -11.60
C CYS A 313 -6.63 -16.87 -10.33
N LYS A 314 -5.99 -16.66 -9.18
CA LYS A 314 -6.27 -17.36 -7.92
C LYS A 314 -6.44 -16.39 -6.74
N PHE A 315 -6.12 -15.11 -6.89
CA PHE A 315 -6.26 -14.14 -5.82
C PHE A 315 -7.72 -13.80 -5.52
N ARG A 316 -8.02 -13.54 -4.25
CA ARG A 316 -9.28 -13.01 -3.76
C ARG A 316 -8.99 -11.89 -2.78
N GLY A 317 -9.56 -10.72 -2.97
CA GLY A 317 -9.47 -9.67 -1.96
C GLY A 317 -10.02 -10.15 -0.62
N ALA A 318 -9.45 -9.66 0.46
CA ALA A 318 -9.84 -10.07 1.81
C ALA A 318 -9.73 -8.94 2.81
N VAL A 319 -10.53 -9.02 3.87
CA VAL A 319 -10.30 -8.27 5.10
C VAL A 319 -9.86 -9.25 6.18
N VAL A 320 -8.79 -8.91 6.87
CA VAL A 320 -8.28 -9.67 8.02
C VAL A 320 -8.43 -8.79 9.24
N ALA A 321 -8.96 -9.34 10.32
CA ALA A 321 -8.98 -8.66 11.60
C ALA A 321 -8.04 -9.34 12.59
N VAL A 322 -7.17 -8.56 13.22
CA VAL A 322 -6.21 -9.04 14.20
C VAL A 322 -6.40 -8.32 15.53
N ASP A 323 -6.17 -9.03 16.64
CA ASP A 323 -6.08 -8.41 17.95
C ASP A 323 -4.88 -7.45 17.99
N ALA A 324 -5.10 -6.19 18.36
CA ALA A 324 -4.08 -5.15 18.27
C ALA A 324 -2.93 -5.36 19.27
N ALA A 325 -3.17 -6.00 20.41
CA ALA A 325 -2.16 -6.19 21.44
C ALA A 325 -1.24 -7.38 21.16
N SER A 326 -1.80 -8.48 20.66
CA SER A 326 -1.11 -9.75 20.46
C SER A 326 -0.75 -10.05 19.00
N GLY A 327 -1.41 -9.40 18.04
CA GLY A 327 -1.28 -9.70 16.62
C GLY A 327 -2.03 -10.97 16.19
N LYS A 328 -2.79 -11.63 17.08
CA LYS A 328 -3.51 -12.86 16.74
C LYS A 328 -4.65 -12.57 15.76
N VAL A 329 -4.71 -13.33 14.67
CA VAL A 329 -5.83 -13.28 13.71
C VAL A 329 -7.12 -13.71 14.42
N ALA A 330 -8.13 -12.84 14.39
CA ALA A 330 -9.45 -13.09 14.93
C ALA A 330 -10.38 -13.70 13.86
N TRP A 331 -10.34 -13.14 12.64
CA TRP A 331 -11.07 -13.66 11.49
C TRP A 331 -10.45 -13.13 10.19
N GLU A 332 -10.74 -13.82 9.09
CA GLU A 332 -10.42 -13.44 7.73
C GLU A 332 -11.68 -13.67 6.87
N THR A 333 -11.95 -12.78 5.92
CA THR A 333 -13.10 -12.91 5.02
C THR A 333 -12.71 -12.53 3.61
N PHE A 334 -12.85 -13.49 2.69
CA PHE A 334 -12.60 -13.31 1.26
C PHE A 334 -13.81 -12.72 0.53
N MET A 335 -13.55 -11.92 -0.49
CA MET A 335 -14.56 -11.25 -1.33
C MET A 335 -15.12 -12.16 -2.44
N GLY A 336 -14.72 -13.44 -2.46
CA GLY A 336 -15.20 -14.42 -3.43
C GLY A 336 -14.99 -15.86 -2.97
N PRO A 337 -15.63 -16.83 -3.66
CA PRO A 337 -15.40 -18.25 -3.41
C PRO A 337 -13.98 -18.65 -3.78
N GLU A 338 -13.53 -19.81 -3.30
CA GLU A 338 -12.23 -20.36 -3.70
C GLU A 338 -12.18 -20.61 -5.22
N PRO A 339 -11.11 -20.16 -5.92
CA PRO A 339 -11.03 -20.26 -7.37
C PRO A 339 -10.84 -21.71 -7.81
N LYS A 340 -11.52 -22.10 -8.88
CA LYS A 340 -11.45 -23.44 -9.46
C LYS A 340 -10.95 -23.40 -10.90
N PRO A 341 -10.27 -24.46 -11.38
CA PRO A 341 -9.97 -24.61 -12.80
C PRO A 341 -11.25 -24.43 -13.64
N PHE A 342 -11.22 -23.56 -14.65
CA PHE A 342 -12.43 -23.31 -15.47
C PHE A 342 -12.19 -23.30 -16.97
N LYS A 343 -10.99 -22.94 -17.45
CA LYS A 343 -10.63 -23.03 -18.88
C LYS A 343 -9.12 -23.15 -19.06
N LYS A 344 -8.68 -23.39 -20.29
CA LYS A 344 -7.29 -23.17 -20.70
C LYS A 344 -7.20 -21.93 -21.57
N ASN A 345 -6.12 -21.16 -21.44
CA ASN A 345 -5.85 -20.04 -22.33
C ASN A 345 -5.45 -20.54 -23.74
N PRO A 346 -5.34 -19.68 -24.77
CA PRO A 346 -4.94 -20.08 -26.13
C PRO A 346 -3.53 -20.71 -26.24
N LYS A 347 -2.72 -20.66 -25.18
CA LYS A 347 -1.42 -21.33 -25.07
C LYS A 347 -1.48 -22.66 -24.32
N GLY A 348 -2.68 -23.10 -23.91
CA GLY A 348 -2.92 -24.36 -23.22
C GLY A 348 -2.68 -24.33 -21.71
N VAL A 349 -2.43 -23.16 -21.13
CA VAL A 349 -2.17 -22.98 -19.69
C VAL A 349 -3.50 -22.95 -18.93
N GLN A 350 -3.54 -23.59 -17.76
CA GLN A 350 -4.76 -23.71 -16.96
C GLN A 350 -5.13 -22.38 -16.31
N MET A 351 -6.39 -21.99 -16.45
CA MET A 351 -6.95 -20.80 -15.83
C MET A 351 -7.89 -21.15 -14.67
N TYR A 352 -7.90 -20.32 -13.63
CA TYR A 352 -8.67 -20.46 -12.38
C TYR A 352 -9.57 -19.24 -12.15
N GLY A 353 -10.71 -19.42 -11.46
CA GLY A 353 -11.59 -18.32 -11.08
C GLY A 353 -12.84 -18.77 -10.31
N PRO A 354 -13.70 -17.82 -9.89
CA PRO A 354 -13.52 -16.37 -10.03
C PRO A 354 -12.37 -15.85 -9.16
N ALA A 355 -11.67 -14.82 -9.61
CA ALA A 355 -10.55 -14.18 -8.92
C ALA A 355 -10.60 -12.66 -9.09
N GLY A 356 -9.96 -11.92 -8.18
CA GLY A 356 -9.95 -10.45 -8.15
C GLY A 356 -10.53 -9.86 -6.87
N ALA A 357 -11.27 -8.75 -7.02
CA ALA A 357 -11.89 -7.98 -5.94
C ALA A 357 -10.90 -7.48 -4.87
N ALA A 358 -9.67 -7.12 -5.28
CA ALA A 358 -8.64 -6.58 -4.39
C ALA A 358 -9.15 -5.38 -3.58
N ILE A 359 -8.70 -5.25 -2.33
CA ILE A 359 -9.06 -4.13 -1.46
C ILE A 359 -7.87 -3.20 -1.33
N TRP A 360 -7.82 -2.19 -2.21
CA TRP A 360 -6.70 -1.24 -2.31
C TRP A 360 -6.71 -0.17 -1.22
N GLY A 361 -7.90 0.22 -0.76
CA GLY A 361 -8.15 1.30 0.18
C GLY A 361 -8.21 0.85 1.64
N SER A 362 -8.17 1.83 2.55
CA SER A 362 -8.33 1.57 3.98
C SER A 362 -9.80 1.26 4.33
N PRO A 363 -10.08 0.34 5.28
CA PRO A 363 -11.44 0.12 5.77
C PRO A 363 -12.02 1.32 6.49
N THR A 364 -13.34 1.40 6.55
CA THR A 364 -14.08 2.48 7.21
C THR A 364 -14.98 1.91 8.28
N ILE A 365 -14.94 2.46 9.49
CA ILE A 365 -15.69 1.93 10.62
C ILE A 365 -17.01 2.68 10.80
N ASP A 366 -18.08 1.91 10.91
CA ASP A 366 -19.39 2.33 11.36
C ASP A 366 -19.67 1.73 12.73
N ALA A 367 -19.15 2.40 13.76
CA ALA A 367 -19.33 1.97 15.15
C ALA A 367 -20.81 1.92 15.57
N ARG A 368 -21.66 2.76 14.96
CA ARG A 368 -23.11 2.80 15.26
C ARG A 368 -23.79 1.50 14.83
N ARG A 369 -23.45 0.98 13.65
CA ARG A 369 -24.02 -0.27 13.12
C ARG A 369 -23.21 -1.51 13.47
N GLY A 370 -22.03 -1.35 14.07
CA GLY A 370 -21.12 -2.46 14.32
C GLY A 370 -20.52 -3.02 13.02
N LEU A 371 -20.38 -2.19 11.99
CA LEU A 371 -19.94 -2.59 10.65
C LEU A 371 -18.60 -1.94 10.29
N LEU A 372 -17.90 -2.58 9.35
CA LEU A 372 -16.86 -1.94 8.56
C LEU A 372 -17.26 -1.95 7.09
N TYR A 373 -16.84 -0.93 6.35
CA TYR A 373 -17.03 -0.81 4.91
C TYR A 373 -15.67 -0.89 4.22
N VAL A 374 -15.63 -1.63 3.12
CA VAL A 374 -14.51 -1.68 2.19
C VAL A 374 -15.03 -1.50 0.79
N THR A 375 -14.15 -1.06 -0.09
CA THR A 375 -14.38 -1.08 -1.53
C THR A 375 -13.48 -2.12 -2.18
N THR A 376 -13.97 -2.71 -3.26
CA THR A 376 -13.26 -3.75 -4.00
C THR A 376 -13.00 -3.31 -5.42
N GLY A 377 -11.85 -3.74 -5.95
CA GLY A 377 -11.47 -3.56 -7.35
C GLY A 377 -12.12 -4.58 -8.28
N ASP A 378 -11.56 -4.66 -9.48
CA ASP A 378 -12.08 -5.40 -10.60
C ASP A 378 -11.96 -6.94 -10.46
N SER A 379 -12.59 -7.67 -11.38
CA SER A 379 -12.44 -9.12 -11.52
C SER A 379 -11.27 -9.43 -12.44
N TYR A 380 -10.49 -10.47 -12.17
CA TYR A 380 -9.37 -10.85 -13.06
C TYR A 380 -9.79 -11.84 -14.14
N THR A 381 -11.04 -12.30 -14.10
CA THR A 381 -11.54 -13.41 -14.91
C THR A 381 -12.89 -13.09 -15.52
N ASP A 382 -13.25 -13.80 -16.58
CA ASP A 382 -14.56 -13.77 -17.23
C ASP A 382 -15.68 -14.46 -16.42
N LEU A 383 -15.35 -15.04 -15.26
CA LEU A 383 -16.36 -15.57 -14.33
C LEU A 383 -16.95 -14.45 -13.48
N ALA A 384 -18.27 -14.54 -13.25
CA ALA A 384 -18.97 -13.54 -12.46
C ALA A 384 -18.43 -13.48 -11.02
N MET A 385 -18.11 -12.26 -10.58
CA MET A 385 -17.69 -11.96 -9.21
C MET A 385 -18.58 -10.85 -8.66
N ASP A 386 -19.52 -11.20 -7.78
CA ASP A 386 -20.59 -10.31 -7.30
C ASP A 386 -20.12 -9.26 -6.28
N LYS A 387 -18.84 -9.33 -5.86
CA LYS A 387 -18.18 -8.36 -4.99
C LYS A 387 -16.93 -7.75 -5.62
N ALA A 388 -16.71 -7.92 -6.91
CA ALA A 388 -15.82 -7.01 -7.63
C ALA A 388 -16.56 -5.68 -7.84
N GLU A 389 -15.84 -4.57 -7.89
CA GLU A 389 -16.41 -3.24 -8.14
C GLU A 389 -17.56 -2.86 -7.19
N ALA A 390 -17.39 -3.13 -5.90
CA ALA A 390 -18.45 -3.05 -4.92
C ALA A 390 -18.07 -2.25 -3.68
N VAL A 391 -19.08 -1.70 -3.00
CA VAL A 391 -18.98 -1.37 -1.56
C VAL A 391 -19.52 -2.55 -0.78
N VAL A 392 -18.71 -3.09 0.13
CA VAL A 392 -19.03 -4.28 0.93
C VAL A 392 -19.05 -3.91 2.41
N ALA A 393 -20.10 -4.32 3.11
CA ALA A 393 -20.23 -4.17 4.55
C ALA A 393 -20.01 -5.49 5.27
N LEU A 394 -19.10 -5.49 6.25
CA LEU A 394 -18.77 -6.63 7.07
C LEU A 394 -19.05 -6.32 8.53
N ASP A 395 -19.45 -7.33 9.30
CA ASP A 395 -19.60 -7.26 10.74
C ASP A 395 -18.23 -7.12 11.44
N LEU A 396 -18.05 -6.11 12.29
CA LEU A 396 -16.78 -5.87 13.00
C LEU A 396 -16.35 -7.06 13.85
N LYS A 397 -17.32 -7.75 14.46
CA LYS A 397 -17.05 -8.81 15.43
C LYS A 397 -16.64 -10.11 14.74
N SER A 398 -17.36 -10.49 13.70
CA SER A 398 -17.30 -11.83 13.08
C SER A 398 -16.70 -11.86 11.68
N GLY A 399 -16.59 -10.72 10.99
CA GLY A 399 -16.20 -10.66 9.57
C GLY A 399 -17.33 -11.02 8.61
N ALA A 400 -18.51 -11.42 9.09
CA ALA A 400 -19.61 -11.82 8.23
C ALA A 400 -20.04 -10.67 7.30
N ILE A 401 -20.07 -10.91 5.99
CA ILE A 401 -20.59 -9.96 5.00
C ILE A 401 -22.09 -9.78 5.26
N ARG A 402 -22.51 -8.55 5.52
CA ARG A 402 -23.92 -8.18 5.75
C ARG A 402 -24.64 -7.79 4.47
N TRP A 403 -23.93 -7.10 3.59
CA TRP A 403 -24.40 -6.75 2.25
C TRP A 403 -23.21 -6.35 1.38
N ALA A 404 -23.40 -6.44 0.07
CA ALA A 404 -22.51 -5.90 -0.93
C ALA A 404 -23.37 -5.17 -1.97
N ASN A 405 -22.94 -3.98 -2.39
CA ASN A 405 -23.54 -3.26 -3.51
C ASN A 405 -22.49 -3.12 -4.62
N GLN A 406 -22.62 -3.96 -5.65
CA GLN A 406 -21.78 -3.89 -6.85
C GLN A 406 -22.27 -2.75 -7.75
N LEU A 407 -21.40 -1.77 -7.97
CA LEU A 407 -21.71 -0.54 -8.69
C LEU A 407 -21.35 -0.62 -10.17
N THR A 408 -20.33 -1.40 -10.52
CA THR A 408 -19.94 -1.68 -11.90
C THR A 408 -19.88 -3.20 -12.12
N LYS A 409 -20.42 -3.68 -13.24
CA LYS A 409 -20.42 -5.12 -13.60
C LYS A 409 -19.56 -5.36 -14.82
N GLY A 410 -18.94 -6.54 -14.89
CA GLY A 410 -18.18 -6.96 -16.07
C GLY A 410 -16.88 -6.18 -16.27
N ASP A 411 -16.39 -5.52 -15.23
CA ASP A 411 -15.05 -4.98 -15.20
C ASP A 411 -14.08 -6.13 -14.92
N ASN A 412 -13.67 -6.82 -16.00
CA ASN A 412 -12.71 -7.91 -15.92
C ASN A 412 -11.34 -7.45 -16.42
N TYR A 413 -10.41 -7.11 -15.55
CA TYR A 413 -9.17 -6.46 -15.95
C TYR A 413 -7.93 -7.24 -15.48
N ILE A 414 -6.96 -7.32 -16.39
CA ILE A 414 -5.56 -7.65 -16.09
C ILE A 414 -4.68 -6.81 -17.02
N ILE A 415 -3.43 -6.58 -16.63
CA ILE A 415 -2.50 -5.78 -17.41
C ILE A 415 -2.14 -6.50 -18.72
N GLY A 416 -2.20 -5.77 -19.84
CA GLY A 416 -1.78 -6.26 -21.16
C GLY A 416 -2.92 -6.72 -22.08
N CYS A 417 -4.17 -6.50 -21.69
CA CYS A 417 -5.32 -6.79 -22.56
C CYS A 417 -5.70 -5.67 -23.52
N TYR A 418 -5.13 -4.48 -23.31
CA TYR A 418 -5.30 -3.34 -24.19
C TYR A 418 -4.11 -3.21 -25.16
N GLY A 419 -4.41 -3.00 -26.44
CA GLY A 419 -3.42 -2.79 -27.50
C GLY A 419 -3.60 -3.72 -28.70
N PRO A 420 -2.71 -3.64 -29.71
CA PRO A 420 -2.83 -4.40 -30.96
C PRO A 420 -2.62 -5.91 -30.78
N THR A 421 -1.99 -6.32 -29.67
CA THR A 421 -1.69 -7.73 -29.38
C THR A 421 -2.04 -8.06 -27.93
N PRO A 422 -3.33 -8.33 -27.62
CA PRO A 422 -3.75 -8.75 -26.28
C PRO A 422 -3.05 -10.05 -25.84
N ARG A 423 -2.83 -10.19 -24.53
CA ARG A 423 -2.20 -11.37 -23.92
C ARG A 423 -3.14 -12.58 -23.87
N ALA A 424 -2.57 -13.77 -23.73
CA ALA A 424 -3.30 -15.03 -23.74
C ALA A 424 -4.26 -15.17 -22.54
N ASN A 425 -3.92 -14.58 -21.40
CA ASN A 425 -4.72 -14.66 -20.17
C ASN A 425 -5.93 -13.71 -20.16
N CYS A 426 -6.11 -12.89 -21.18
CA CYS A 426 -7.11 -11.84 -21.16
C CYS A 426 -8.54 -12.38 -20.97
N PRO A 427 -9.31 -11.81 -20.03
CA PRO A 427 -10.71 -12.16 -19.88
C PRO A 427 -11.54 -11.67 -21.07
N SER A 428 -12.66 -12.34 -21.32
CA SER A 428 -13.60 -12.00 -22.38
C SER A 428 -15.02 -11.88 -21.81
N PRO A 429 -15.64 -10.69 -21.82
CA PRO A 429 -15.07 -9.42 -22.25
C PRO A 429 -14.00 -8.89 -21.28
N SER A 430 -13.07 -8.08 -21.79
CA SER A 430 -12.14 -7.30 -20.96
C SER A 430 -12.81 -6.01 -20.47
N GLY A 431 -12.55 -5.64 -19.23
CA GLY A 431 -13.10 -4.50 -18.51
C GLY A 431 -12.12 -3.34 -18.40
N PRO A 432 -12.63 -2.10 -18.24
CA PRO A 432 -11.87 -0.85 -18.37
C PRO A 432 -10.90 -0.49 -17.23
N ASP A 433 -10.80 -1.29 -16.16
CA ASP A 433 -10.11 -0.93 -14.90
C ASP A 433 -10.75 0.30 -14.27
N TYR A 434 -11.99 0.12 -13.84
CA TYR A 434 -12.77 1.07 -13.08
C TYR A 434 -12.72 0.78 -11.60
N ASP A 435 -11.60 0.26 -11.08
CA ASP A 435 -11.38 0.00 -9.66
C ASP A 435 -11.96 1.07 -8.72
N PHE A 436 -12.50 0.60 -7.60
CA PHE A 436 -12.49 1.41 -6.39
C PHE A 436 -11.12 1.37 -5.71
N GLY A 437 -10.23 2.27 -6.12
CA GLY A 437 -8.91 2.48 -5.50
C GLY A 437 -8.90 3.24 -4.17
N VAL A 438 -10.07 3.65 -3.67
CA VAL A 438 -10.21 4.63 -2.58
C VAL A 438 -10.82 4.04 -1.32
N ALA A 439 -10.58 4.64 -0.16
CA ALA A 439 -11.35 4.31 1.04
C ALA A 439 -12.77 4.93 0.97
N PRO A 440 -13.85 4.20 1.32
CA PRO A 440 -15.20 4.78 1.39
C PRO A 440 -15.31 5.73 2.58
N VAL A 441 -15.87 6.92 2.42
CA VAL A 441 -16.02 7.90 3.51
C VAL A 441 -17.36 7.71 4.21
N LEU A 442 -17.39 7.55 5.53
CA LEU A 442 -18.63 7.57 6.31
C LEU A 442 -18.90 8.97 6.84
N HIS A 443 -19.97 9.60 6.37
CA HIS A 443 -20.34 10.96 6.77
C HIS A 443 -21.68 10.98 7.50
N THR A 444 -21.81 11.78 8.55
CA THR A 444 -23.06 11.99 9.30
C THR A 444 -23.60 13.38 8.98
N LEU A 445 -24.76 13.44 8.34
CA LEU A 445 -25.48 14.67 8.05
C LEU A 445 -25.97 15.34 9.34
N GLN A 446 -26.32 16.63 9.24
CA GLN A 446 -26.84 17.41 10.37
C GLN A 446 -28.12 16.79 10.99
N ASN A 447 -28.93 16.10 10.19
CA ASN A 447 -30.14 15.40 10.66
C ASN A 447 -29.86 14.01 11.29
N GLY A 448 -28.58 13.62 11.43
CA GLY A 448 -28.17 12.33 12.00
C GLY A 448 -28.20 11.14 11.04
N LYS A 449 -28.64 11.32 9.79
CA LYS A 449 -28.53 10.29 8.74
C LYS A 449 -27.06 10.12 8.35
N GLN A 450 -26.63 8.87 8.15
CA GLN A 450 -25.29 8.58 7.64
C GLN A 450 -25.34 8.24 6.15
N LEU A 451 -24.31 8.66 5.42
CA LEU A 451 -24.08 8.32 4.02
C LEU A 451 -22.66 7.79 3.86
N ILE A 452 -22.49 6.83 2.93
CA ILE A 452 -21.17 6.38 2.47
C ILE A 452 -20.87 7.13 1.18
N LEU A 453 -19.78 7.90 1.15
CA LEU A 453 -19.33 8.64 -0.03
C LEU A 453 -18.15 7.90 -0.65
N VAL A 454 -18.18 7.67 -1.95
CA VAL A 454 -17.14 6.92 -2.64
C VAL A 454 -16.93 7.44 -4.06
N GLY A 455 -15.68 7.44 -4.50
CA GLY A 455 -15.28 7.74 -5.87
C GLY A 455 -14.67 6.51 -6.53
N GLN A 456 -14.74 6.45 -7.86
CA GLN A 456 -14.29 5.31 -8.65
C GLN A 456 -13.35 5.78 -9.79
N LYS A 457 -12.45 4.91 -10.27
CA LYS A 457 -11.60 5.19 -11.42
C LYS A 457 -12.37 5.49 -12.72
N SER A 458 -13.65 5.12 -12.79
CA SER A 458 -14.58 5.50 -13.86
C SER A 458 -14.98 6.99 -13.89
N SER A 459 -14.42 7.79 -12.97
CA SER A 459 -14.84 9.16 -12.65
C SER A 459 -16.27 9.26 -12.11
N GLN A 460 -16.88 8.14 -11.70
CA GLN A 460 -18.13 8.15 -10.95
C GLN A 460 -17.87 8.51 -9.48
N VAL A 461 -18.77 9.29 -8.92
CA VAL A 461 -18.86 9.58 -7.50
C VAL A 461 -20.25 9.26 -7.01
N TYR A 462 -20.36 8.69 -5.81
CA TYR A 462 -21.62 8.19 -5.26
C TYR A 462 -21.78 8.65 -3.81
N ALA A 463 -23.03 8.87 -3.41
CA ALA A 463 -23.45 8.68 -2.02
C ALA A 463 -24.39 7.48 -1.93
N LEU A 464 -24.14 6.65 -0.92
CA LEU A 464 -24.89 5.43 -0.65
C LEU A 464 -25.52 5.50 0.74
N ASP A 465 -26.70 4.91 0.88
CA ASP A 465 -27.41 4.82 2.14
C ASP A 465 -27.07 3.49 2.87
N PRO A 466 -26.32 3.52 3.98
CA PRO A 466 -25.97 2.32 4.73
C PRO A 466 -27.19 1.63 5.38
N ASP A 467 -28.25 2.38 5.71
CA ASP A 467 -29.49 1.81 6.26
C ASP A 467 -30.30 1.08 5.18
N ALA A 468 -30.12 1.46 3.91
CA ALA A 468 -30.71 0.80 2.75
C ALA A 468 -29.69 -0.11 2.02
N LYS A 469 -28.80 -0.77 2.76
CA LYS A 469 -27.82 -1.74 2.23
C LYS A 469 -26.96 -1.18 1.10
N GLY A 470 -26.54 0.07 1.24
CA GLY A 470 -25.70 0.75 0.26
C GLY A 470 -26.42 1.23 -0.99
N LYS A 471 -27.76 1.32 -1.01
CA LYS A 471 -28.50 1.86 -2.17
C LYS A 471 -28.00 3.26 -2.52
N VAL A 472 -27.79 3.52 -3.82
CA VAL A 472 -27.38 4.83 -4.33
C VAL A 472 -28.45 5.88 -4.00
N VAL A 473 -28.01 6.96 -3.35
CA VAL A 473 -28.82 8.16 -3.07
C VAL A 473 -28.66 9.16 -4.22
N TRP A 474 -27.42 9.43 -4.62
CA TRP A 474 -27.07 10.25 -5.77
C TRP A 474 -25.74 9.76 -6.38
N ALA A 475 -25.52 10.08 -7.66
CA ALA A 475 -24.28 9.77 -8.36
C ALA A 475 -24.00 10.77 -9.49
N HIS A 476 -22.72 11.02 -9.76
CA HIS A 476 -22.27 11.86 -10.89
C HIS A 476 -21.08 11.22 -11.58
N ARG A 477 -21.06 11.27 -12.92
CA ARG A 477 -19.87 10.98 -13.71
C ARG A 477 -19.19 12.27 -14.14
N LEU A 478 -17.95 12.46 -13.71
CA LEU A 478 -17.23 13.72 -13.88
C LEU A 478 -16.38 13.79 -15.16
N SER A 479 -15.88 12.65 -15.60
CA SER A 479 -14.97 12.53 -16.73
C SER A 479 -15.06 11.12 -17.35
N VAL A 480 -14.06 10.71 -18.12
CA VAL A 480 -14.04 9.43 -18.85
C VAL A 480 -13.59 8.28 -17.94
N GLY A 481 -12.57 8.49 -17.11
CA GLY A 481 -12.02 7.46 -16.23
C GLY A 481 -11.24 6.37 -16.96
N GLY A 482 -10.51 5.56 -16.20
CA GLY A 482 -9.68 4.47 -16.72
C GLY A 482 -8.63 4.01 -15.70
N PRO A 483 -7.60 3.24 -16.13
CA PRO A 483 -6.69 2.55 -15.21
C PRO A 483 -5.94 3.44 -14.20
N LEU A 484 -5.67 4.69 -14.58
CA LEU A 484 -5.08 5.73 -13.74
C LEU A 484 -5.96 6.98 -13.73
N GLY A 485 -7.27 6.79 -13.88
CA GLY A 485 -8.26 7.85 -14.08
C GLY A 485 -9.23 8.00 -12.93
N GLY A 486 -10.19 8.90 -13.10
CA GLY A 486 -11.28 9.16 -12.17
C GLY A 486 -10.76 9.56 -10.80
N VAL A 487 -11.35 8.94 -9.77
CA VAL A 487 -10.91 9.11 -8.39
C VAL A 487 -9.96 7.97 -8.05
N GLU A 488 -8.66 8.24 -8.09
CA GLU A 488 -7.63 7.20 -7.96
C GLU A 488 -7.32 6.87 -6.49
N PHE A 489 -6.91 7.86 -5.68
CA PHE A 489 -6.47 7.60 -4.29
C PHE A 489 -7.44 8.03 -3.20
N GLY A 490 -8.21 9.10 -3.38
CA GLY A 490 -9.35 9.32 -2.50
C GLY A 490 -9.83 10.76 -2.34
N PRO A 491 -11.10 10.90 -1.96
CA PRO A 491 -11.75 12.18 -1.72
C PRO A 491 -11.53 12.71 -0.29
N ALA A 492 -12.02 13.91 -0.02
CA ALA A 492 -12.19 14.43 1.34
C ALA A 492 -13.63 14.91 1.57
N ALA A 493 -14.09 14.92 2.81
CA ALA A 493 -15.41 15.44 3.18
C ALA A 493 -15.32 16.33 4.42
N ASP A 494 -15.80 17.57 4.31
CA ASP A 494 -15.97 18.44 5.48
C ASP A 494 -17.35 18.19 6.14
N ARG A 495 -17.92 19.18 6.82
CA ARG A 495 -19.23 19.07 7.48
C ARG A 495 -20.43 18.99 6.53
N ALA A 496 -20.29 19.43 5.28
CA ALA A 496 -21.41 19.55 4.34
C ALA A 496 -21.03 19.20 2.89
N ASN A 497 -19.74 19.22 2.56
CA ASN A 497 -19.24 19.17 1.20
C ASN A 497 -18.27 18.00 1.00
N TYR A 498 -18.33 17.41 -0.19
CA TYR A 498 -17.50 16.32 -0.65
C TYR A 498 -16.60 16.80 -1.78
N TYR A 499 -15.29 16.61 -1.63
CA TYR A 499 -14.24 17.14 -2.50
C TYR A 499 -13.52 16.00 -3.22
N VAL A 500 -13.45 16.09 -4.55
CA VAL A 500 -12.99 14.99 -5.41
C VAL A 500 -12.00 15.50 -6.45
N GLY A 501 -10.80 14.91 -6.46
CA GLY A 501 -9.81 15.11 -7.51
C GLY A 501 -10.01 14.13 -8.67
N ILE A 502 -9.87 14.61 -9.91
CA ILE A 502 -9.95 13.78 -11.11
C ILE A 502 -8.56 13.59 -11.74
N SER A 503 -8.16 12.32 -11.87
CA SER A 503 -6.84 11.86 -12.30
C SER A 503 -6.75 11.51 -13.79
N ASP A 504 -7.83 11.64 -14.56
CA ASP A 504 -7.91 11.18 -15.96
C ASP A 504 -6.67 11.48 -16.80
N ILE A 505 -5.92 10.42 -17.10
CA ILE A 505 -4.81 10.38 -18.06
C ILE A 505 -5.02 9.20 -19.04
N TYR A 506 -4.36 9.25 -20.20
CA TYR A 506 -4.48 8.24 -21.26
C TYR A 506 -5.90 8.05 -21.84
N VAL A 507 -6.78 9.02 -21.60
CA VAL A 507 -8.12 9.07 -22.17
C VAL A 507 -8.25 10.25 -23.12
N LYS A 508 -9.22 10.16 -24.02
CA LYS A 508 -9.58 11.28 -24.89
C LYS A 508 -10.36 12.33 -24.09
N ASP A 509 -10.03 13.60 -24.27
CA ASP A 509 -10.73 14.76 -23.67
C ASP A 509 -10.88 14.68 -22.12
N PRO A 510 -9.79 14.47 -21.35
CA PRO A 510 -9.85 14.36 -19.89
C PRO A 510 -10.27 15.70 -19.25
N LYS A 511 -10.97 15.64 -18.10
CA LYS A 511 -11.38 16.83 -17.32
C LYS A 511 -10.71 16.88 -15.93
N PRO A 512 -9.37 16.97 -15.87
CA PRO A 512 -8.66 16.98 -14.60
C PRO A 512 -8.97 18.25 -13.81
N GLY A 513 -9.13 18.10 -12.50
CA GLY A 513 -9.50 19.20 -11.61
C GLY A 513 -10.08 18.72 -10.30
N LEU A 514 -10.50 19.69 -9.49
CA LEU A 514 -11.13 19.48 -8.20
C LEU A 514 -12.62 19.83 -8.31
N TYR A 515 -13.47 18.99 -7.75
CA TYR A 515 -14.92 19.15 -7.78
C TYR A 515 -15.47 19.11 -6.35
N ALA A 516 -16.49 19.94 -6.06
CA ALA A 516 -17.15 19.96 -4.78
C ALA A 516 -18.65 19.73 -4.90
N PHE A 517 -19.18 18.86 -4.05
CA PHE A 517 -20.59 18.51 -4.00
C PHE A 517 -21.16 18.75 -2.62
N ARG A 518 -22.42 19.20 -2.55
CA ARG A 518 -23.18 19.12 -1.30
C ARG A 518 -23.50 17.66 -1.01
N ILE A 519 -23.10 17.18 0.17
CA ILE A 519 -23.24 15.77 0.55
C ILE A 519 -24.71 15.33 0.61
N ALA A 520 -25.60 16.22 1.04
CA ALA A 520 -27.00 15.89 1.31
C ALA A 520 -27.76 15.40 0.07
N ASP A 521 -27.45 15.92 -1.11
CA ASP A 521 -28.22 15.70 -2.33
C ASP A 521 -27.40 15.62 -3.62
N GLY A 522 -26.08 15.81 -3.56
CA GLY A 522 -25.21 15.72 -4.72
C GLY A 522 -25.17 16.98 -5.58
N GLU A 523 -25.69 18.12 -5.11
CA GLU A 523 -25.55 19.36 -5.88
C GLU A 523 -24.06 19.68 -6.12
N LEU A 524 -23.66 19.83 -7.38
CA LEU A 524 -22.33 20.32 -7.75
C LEU A 524 -22.24 21.81 -7.37
N LEU A 525 -21.46 22.12 -6.34
CA LEU A 525 -21.29 23.47 -5.83
C LEU A 525 -20.31 24.28 -6.69
N TRP A 526 -19.21 23.65 -7.07
CA TRP A 526 -18.21 24.24 -7.95
C TRP A 526 -17.32 23.16 -8.56
N SER A 527 -16.68 23.51 -9.66
CA SER A 527 -15.59 22.76 -10.28
C SER A 527 -14.43 23.70 -10.55
N ALA A 528 -13.22 23.28 -10.21
CA ALA A 528 -11.97 24.00 -10.44
C ALA A 528 -11.08 23.15 -11.37
N PRO A 529 -11.12 23.38 -12.69
CA PRO A 529 -10.22 22.74 -13.63
C PRO A 529 -8.76 22.99 -13.25
N SER A 530 -7.92 21.97 -13.40
CA SER A 530 -6.51 22.11 -13.07
C SER A 530 -5.82 23.14 -13.98
N PRO A 531 -5.04 24.09 -13.42
CA PRO A 531 -4.27 25.04 -14.22
C PRO A 531 -3.28 24.33 -15.14
N SER A 532 -3.17 24.82 -16.37
CA SER A 532 -2.14 24.38 -17.31
C SER A 532 -0.79 25.00 -16.92
N VAL A 533 0.11 24.17 -16.37
CA VAL A 533 1.45 24.59 -15.95
C VAL A 533 2.49 23.67 -16.56
N ALA A 534 3.64 24.22 -16.94
CA ALA A 534 4.76 23.45 -17.46
C ALA A 534 5.38 22.57 -16.36
N CYS A 535 5.63 21.30 -16.66
CA CYS A 535 6.27 20.40 -15.71
C CYS A 535 7.79 20.38 -15.86
N ALA A 536 8.48 19.97 -14.79
CA ALA A 536 9.92 19.73 -14.82
C ALA A 536 10.33 18.49 -15.67
N TRP A 537 9.37 17.67 -16.12
CA TRP A 537 9.59 16.49 -16.98
C TRP A 537 8.74 16.56 -18.25
N LYS A 538 9.16 15.82 -19.28
CA LYS A 538 8.56 15.84 -20.64
C LYS A 538 7.93 14.51 -21.05
N ASN A 539 7.36 13.78 -20.11
CA ASN A 539 6.71 12.48 -20.37
C ASN A 539 5.19 12.58 -20.17
N PRO A 540 4.41 11.52 -20.47
CA PRO A 540 2.95 11.56 -20.41
C PRO A 540 2.33 11.84 -19.04
N TYR A 541 3.12 11.84 -17.95
CA TYR A 541 2.65 12.20 -16.61
C TYR A 541 2.72 13.71 -16.35
N CYS A 542 3.19 14.51 -17.30
CA CYS A 542 3.08 15.97 -17.23
C CYS A 542 1.65 16.41 -17.54
N THR A 543 0.76 16.31 -16.55
CA THR A 543 -0.66 16.64 -16.69
C THR A 543 -1.20 17.36 -15.47
N GLY A 544 -2.33 18.06 -15.64
CA GLY A 544 -3.08 18.65 -14.53
C GLY A 544 -3.86 17.63 -13.69
N ALA A 545 -3.76 16.33 -13.97
CA ALA A 545 -4.50 15.28 -13.25
C ALA A 545 -4.30 15.37 -11.74
N ILE A 546 -5.39 15.36 -10.97
CA ILE A 546 -5.34 15.31 -9.51
C ILE A 546 -5.48 13.86 -9.07
N SER A 547 -4.35 13.15 -9.02
CA SER A 547 -4.27 11.76 -8.59
C SER A 547 -4.19 11.64 -7.07
N GLN A 548 -3.37 12.50 -6.44
CA GLN A 548 -3.11 12.47 -5.01
C GLN A 548 -4.41 12.65 -4.19
N ALA A 549 -4.55 11.90 -3.10
CA ALA A 549 -5.74 11.99 -2.25
C ALA A 549 -5.97 13.43 -1.73
N VAL A 550 -7.22 13.88 -1.79
CA VAL A 550 -7.61 15.24 -1.39
C VAL A 550 -7.61 15.36 0.13
N THR A 551 -7.29 16.53 0.67
CA THR A 551 -7.30 16.80 2.12
C THR A 551 -8.03 18.10 2.41
N ALA A 552 -8.93 18.10 3.38
CA ALA A 552 -9.70 19.29 3.75
C ALA A 552 -9.43 19.76 5.18
N MET A 553 -9.61 21.06 5.41
CA MET A 553 -9.68 21.70 6.73
C MET A 553 -10.69 22.85 6.63
N PRO A 554 -11.11 23.49 7.74
CA PRO A 554 -12.03 24.63 7.67
C PRO A 554 -11.57 25.71 6.66
N GLY A 555 -12.37 25.90 5.62
CA GLY A 555 -12.16 26.92 4.57
C GLY A 555 -11.18 26.54 3.46
N ILE A 556 -10.46 25.40 3.54
CA ILE A 556 -9.39 25.05 2.60
C ILE A 556 -9.44 23.58 2.19
N VAL A 557 -9.18 23.34 0.90
CA VAL A 557 -8.97 22.01 0.33
C VAL A 557 -7.58 21.96 -0.31
N PHE A 558 -6.76 20.99 0.06
CA PHE A 558 -5.45 20.74 -0.51
C PHE A 558 -5.49 19.60 -1.53
N ALA A 559 -4.82 19.79 -2.67
CA ALA A 559 -4.69 18.76 -3.70
C ALA A 559 -3.38 18.87 -4.47
N GLY A 560 -2.74 17.71 -4.72
CA GLY A 560 -1.55 17.60 -5.55
C GLY A 560 -1.90 17.16 -6.98
N ALA A 561 -1.36 17.86 -7.96
CA ALA A 561 -1.51 17.52 -9.37
C ALA A 561 -0.27 16.82 -9.91
N MET A 562 -0.47 15.92 -10.89
CA MET A 562 0.59 15.09 -11.44
C MET A 562 1.72 15.94 -12.01
N ASN A 563 1.48 17.18 -12.45
CA ASN A 563 2.49 18.17 -12.88
C ASN A 563 3.48 18.65 -11.80
N GLY A 564 3.36 18.19 -10.55
CA GLY A 564 4.27 18.53 -9.45
C GLY A 564 3.81 19.68 -8.58
N HIS A 565 2.71 20.33 -8.93
CA HIS A 565 2.16 21.41 -8.13
C HIS A 565 1.26 20.88 -7.01
N PHE A 566 1.46 21.43 -5.82
CA PHE A 566 0.60 21.21 -4.66
C PHE A 566 -0.14 22.51 -4.34
N ARG A 567 -1.47 22.46 -4.31
CA ARG A 567 -2.32 23.65 -4.25
C ARG A 567 -3.28 23.60 -3.07
N ALA A 568 -3.62 24.79 -2.57
CA ALA A 568 -4.73 25.02 -1.68
C ALA A 568 -5.83 25.79 -2.40
N TYR A 569 -7.07 25.34 -2.24
CA TYR A 569 -8.27 25.89 -2.83
C TYR A 569 -9.18 26.40 -1.71
N ASP A 570 -9.79 27.55 -1.91
CA ASP A 570 -10.90 28.02 -1.07
C ASP A 570 -12.05 27.02 -1.15
N SER A 571 -12.53 26.53 -0.01
CA SER A 571 -13.46 25.40 0.03
C SER A 571 -14.89 25.74 -0.43
N GLN A 572 -15.21 27.04 -0.55
CA GLN A 572 -16.53 27.53 -0.96
C GLN A 572 -16.59 27.86 -2.46
N THR A 573 -15.47 28.31 -3.04
CA THR A 573 -15.42 28.84 -4.41
C THR A 573 -14.57 28.01 -5.36
N GLY A 574 -13.71 27.13 -4.84
CA GLY A 574 -12.74 26.38 -5.64
C GLY A 574 -11.59 27.26 -6.19
N ARG A 575 -11.46 28.51 -5.75
CA ARG A 575 -10.36 29.39 -6.18
C ARG A 575 -9.05 28.94 -5.54
N VAL A 576 -7.99 28.84 -6.34
CA VAL A 576 -6.62 28.61 -5.82
C VAL A 576 -6.19 29.82 -4.98
N VAL A 577 -5.81 29.58 -3.72
CA VAL A 577 -5.34 30.61 -2.78
C VAL A 577 -3.86 30.45 -2.41
N TRP A 578 -3.27 29.30 -2.74
CA TRP A 578 -1.85 29.02 -2.58
C TRP A 578 -1.43 27.91 -3.55
N ASP A 579 -0.24 28.03 -4.13
CA ASP A 579 0.33 27.10 -5.09
C ASP A 579 1.84 27.02 -4.87
N VAL A 580 2.39 25.81 -4.80
CA VAL A 580 3.83 25.55 -4.75
C VAL A 580 4.23 24.51 -5.80
N ASP A 581 5.28 24.83 -6.56
CA ASP A 581 5.96 23.85 -7.40
C ASP A 581 6.88 22.99 -6.51
N THR A 582 6.47 21.74 -6.25
CA THR A 582 7.27 20.82 -5.43
C THR A 582 8.48 20.27 -6.16
N ALA A 583 8.56 20.42 -7.49
CA ALA A 583 9.69 20.00 -8.32
C ALA A 583 10.80 21.08 -8.38
N ALA A 584 10.60 22.24 -7.77
CA ALA A 584 11.64 23.24 -7.59
C ALA A 584 12.77 22.72 -6.67
N PRO A 585 14.04 23.11 -6.91
CA PRO A 585 15.16 22.72 -6.04
C PRO A 585 14.95 23.19 -4.59
N MET A 586 15.30 22.33 -3.64
CA MET A 586 15.24 22.61 -2.20
C MET A 586 16.34 21.89 -1.43
N SER A 587 16.68 22.37 -0.23
CA SER A 587 17.57 21.68 0.68
C SER A 587 16.79 20.71 1.57
N SER A 588 17.28 19.48 1.70
CA SER A 588 16.76 18.52 2.66
C SER A 588 17.37 18.72 4.05
N VAL A 589 16.77 18.11 5.08
CA VAL A 589 17.30 18.05 6.46
C VAL A 589 18.68 17.40 6.56
N SER A 590 19.10 16.65 5.53
CA SER A 590 20.46 16.11 5.43
C SER A 590 21.49 17.11 4.86
N GLY A 591 21.05 18.31 4.47
CA GLY A 591 21.85 19.34 3.79
C GLY A 591 22.01 19.10 2.28
N LYS A 592 21.58 17.95 1.75
CA LYS A 592 21.64 17.66 0.31
C LYS A 592 20.53 18.39 -0.44
N GLU A 593 20.86 18.91 -1.62
CA GLU A 593 19.86 19.38 -2.57
C GLU A 593 18.98 18.24 -3.05
N THR A 594 17.68 18.53 -3.18
CA THR A 594 16.66 17.60 -3.63
C THR A 594 15.56 18.36 -4.36
N LYS A 595 14.62 17.61 -4.93
CA LYS A 595 13.40 18.14 -5.53
C LYS A 595 12.32 17.05 -5.53
N GLY A 596 11.07 17.48 -5.49
CA GLY A 596 9.93 16.60 -5.67
C GLY A 596 9.75 16.14 -7.13
N GLY A 597 8.58 15.58 -7.41
CA GLY A 597 8.18 15.08 -8.71
C GLY A 597 6.67 15.03 -8.86
N VAL A 598 6.19 14.01 -9.56
CA VAL A 598 4.75 13.78 -9.75
C VAL A 598 4.05 13.64 -8.38
N MET A 599 2.94 14.35 -8.19
CA MET A 599 2.09 14.26 -6.99
C MET A 599 1.00 13.21 -7.21
N ASP A 600 1.14 12.07 -6.54
CA ASP A 600 0.33 10.86 -6.76
C ASP A 600 0.37 10.01 -5.48
N GLY A 601 -0.70 9.27 -5.18
CA GLY A 601 -0.82 8.48 -3.96
C GLY A 601 -1.38 9.26 -2.76
N ALA A 602 -0.68 9.17 -1.62
CA ALA A 602 -1.15 9.73 -0.35
C ALA A 602 -1.17 11.27 -0.38
N GLY A 603 -2.23 11.87 0.15
CA GLY A 603 -2.45 13.31 0.22
C GLY A 603 -1.64 14.03 1.29
N ALA A 604 -2.07 15.25 1.62
CA ALA A 604 -1.48 16.01 2.70
C ALA A 604 -1.98 15.57 4.08
N THR A 605 -1.15 15.76 5.09
CA THR A 605 -1.50 15.67 6.50
C THR A 605 -1.45 17.06 7.09
N VAL A 606 -2.56 17.50 7.69
CA VAL A 606 -2.63 18.79 8.39
C VAL A 606 -2.70 18.54 9.88
N ALA A 607 -1.75 19.07 10.65
CA ALA A 607 -1.75 18.96 12.11
C ALA A 607 -0.82 20.01 12.74
N GLY A 608 -1.24 20.58 13.88
CA GLY A 608 -0.36 21.41 14.71
C GLY A 608 0.17 22.67 14.03
N GLY A 609 -0.59 23.24 13.09
CA GLY A 609 -0.19 24.44 12.34
C GLY A 609 0.71 24.16 11.14
N ALA A 610 0.91 22.90 10.79
CA ALA A 610 1.73 22.49 9.65
C ALA A 610 0.96 21.61 8.65
N VAL A 611 1.42 21.65 7.40
CA VAL A 611 0.95 20.81 6.30
C VAL A 611 2.12 19.95 5.82
N TYR A 612 1.97 18.63 5.89
CA TYR A 612 2.96 17.65 5.48
C TYR A 612 2.50 16.95 4.20
N VAL A 613 3.34 16.93 3.17
CA VAL A 613 2.98 16.31 1.89
C VAL A 613 4.19 15.64 1.26
N THR A 614 3.97 14.46 0.69
CA THR A 614 4.99 13.78 -0.11
C THR A 614 4.86 14.16 -1.57
N SER A 615 6.00 14.37 -2.24
CA SER A 615 6.11 14.55 -3.68
C SER A 615 7.07 13.51 -4.29
N GLY A 616 6.70 13.03 -5.48
CA GLY A 616 7.38 11.94 -6.18
C GLY A 616 6.60 10.64 -6.08
N TYR A 617 6.55 9.89 -7.19
CA TYR A 617 5.85 8.61 -7.26
C TYR A 617 6.35 7.79 -8.45
N GLN A 618 6.64 6.50 -8.26
CA GLN A 618 6.95 5.55 -9.33
C GLN A 618 8.13 5.87 -10.26
N GLY A 619 8.94 6.91 -9.98
CA GLY A 619 9.84 7.45 -11.00
C GLY A 619 9.07 8.02 -12.22
N ARG A 620 7.77 8.33 -12.09
CA ARG A 620 6.94 8.93 -13.14
C ARG A 620 7.49 10.29 -13.60
N SER A 621 8.30 10.97 -12.80
CA SER A 621 9.04 12.20 -13.17
C SER A 621 10.40 11.95 -13.84
N GLY A 622 10.83 10.68 -13.98
CA GLY A 622 12.16 10.29 -14.49
C GLY A 622 13.30 10.35 -13.45
N ALA A 623 13.09 10.98 -12.29
CA ALA A 623 14.05 11.01 -11.18
C ALA A 623 13.75 9.90 -10.16
N SER A 624 14.79 9.36 -9.51
CA SER A 624 14.66 8.38 -8.41
C SER A 624 14.60 9.09 -7.05
N GLY A 625 13.49 8.97 -6.33
CA GLY A 625 13.37 9.42 -4.93
C GLY A 625 12.00 10.03 -4.60
N MET A 626 11.76 10.21 -3.30
CA MET A 626 10.58 10.87 -2.75
C MET A 626 11.01 11.98 -1.80
N VAL A 627 10.19 13.02 -1.68
CA VAL A 627 10.45 14.11 -0.74
C VAL A 627 9.21 14.35 0.12
N LEU A 628 9.36 14.24 1.45
CA LEU A 628 8.36 14.70 2.40
C LEU A 628 8.66 16.17 2.71
N MET A 629 7.71 17.05 2.46
CA MET A 629 7.82 18.48 2.77
C MET A 629 6.90 18.85 3.92
N ALA A 630 7.39 19.69 4.82
CA ALA A 630 6.58 20.35 5.83
C ALA A 630 6.46 21.84 5.49
N PHE A 631 5.23 22.34 5.45
CA PHE A 631 4.92 23.75 5.27
C PHE A 631 4.31 24.31 6.55
N SER A 632 4.70 25.54 6.89
CA SER A 632 4.11 26.29 8.00
C SER A 632 4.02 27.77 7.63
N VAL A 633 3.26 28.52 8.43
CA VAL A 633 3.06 29.97 8.22
C VAL A 633 4.42 30.67 8.30
N ASP A 634 4.78 31.37 7.23
CA ASP A 634 6.07 32.04 7.06
C ASP A 634 7.30 31.11 7.17
N GLY A 635 7.14 29.79 7.18
CA GLY A 635 8.22 28.80 7.33
C GLY A 635 8.74 28.64 8.76
N ARG A 636 7.97 29.07 9.76
CA ARG A 636 8.33 29.02 11.20
C ARG A 636 8.20 27.64 11.81
#